data_AF-A0A377HJW1-F1
#
_entry.id   AF-A0A377HJW1-F1
#
_cell.length_a   1.000
_cell.length_b   1.000
_cell.length_c   1.000
_cell.angle_alpha   90.00
_cell.angle_beta   90.00
_cell.angle_gamma   90.00
#
_symmetry.space_group_name_H-M   'P 1'
#
loop_
_entity.id
_entity.type
_entity.pdbx_description
1 polymer ?
#
loop_
_entity_poly.entity_id
_entity_poly.type
_entity_poly.pdbx_seq_one_letter_code
_entity_poly.pdbx_strand_id
1 'polypeptide(L)'
;MTKETKNTKPRTRRKASPRSNNKTAAPTKKNWGKTLLSLGLKCTLVFVAAMAIWGIYLDGKIRERFDGQIWQLPAVVYGRILHLAPGEAVSIDTLKRELELLNYKRVRSPKRPGEYSASKTRVEIIRRPFEFEDGPEAAQHVMVSFSDEGVQSLKQLDSGKQLGYLRIEPKLLGMMESNTDEQRIFLPRERFPEFLVDTLLTTEDREFYHHEGVSPLAIARALVVNLKAGRTVQGGSTLTQQLAKNLFLTRDRTLWRKAQEAYIALLLDYRYSKDRILEAYLNEVYLGQARGQAVHGFPLGARLYFGRPIEELSIDQLAMLVGIVKGPSYYNPWRYPERALERRDLILRMMMENGFITSGQYAEAAARKLGVQTSPSLSSRQPAYFEQLTREIRERVGSQFNPESGLRVFSTLDPLSQSLIDKTVVNKVNELKKVAGKDLEAAVVIADRLSGEIRAMVGGSRPGYAGFNRALNASRQIGSLSKPAVYLAALSQPDRYNLASPLEDKPIVLKGDRGSEWKPRNYDRQFRGQVPLLKALANSYNIPTVNLGLSLGLGKVIETYEKLGVDPDQITRVPSLLLGAFTLTPMEVTQMFQTIGSGGRKAKLTALRAVVTQDGQVLYRNWPKSSQAVSEQASWLTMYAMKEVVRSGTGRYLNPSFGWAGLAGKTGTTDNNRDSWYVGIDGREVVTVWLGRDDNKSTKLTGSSGALRLYADYIKARQPEPLVLNWPSELASVPYQVRDGQFVTDCFSDSKLPMWDPDGYWRKRCDKPDPVGWLQSLFN
;
A
#
# COMPACT_ATOMS: atom_id res chain seq x y z
N MET A 1 -84.24 11.32 61.52
CA MET A 1 -83.14 11.38 60.52
C MET A 1 -82.56 9.96 60.49
N THR A 2 -82.64 9.19 59.42
CA THR A 2 -82.11 9.50 58.07
C THR A 2 -82.45 8.33 57.13
N LYS A 3 -83.17 8.58 56.02
CA LYS A 3 -83.83 7.56 55.16
C LYS A 3 -82.92 6.35 54.88
N GLU A 4 -83.19 5.13 55.38
CA GLU A 4 -84.29 4.18 55.10
C GLU A 4 -84.35 3.76 53.62
N THR A 5 -84.37 2.48 53.23
CA THR A 5 -84.94 1.31 53.91
C THR A 5 -84.11 0.02 53.72
N LYS A 6 -83.89 -0.68 54.84
CA LYS A 6 -83.37 -2.05 54.98
C LYS A 6 -84.49 -3.09 54.80
N ASN A 7 -84.16 -4.32 54.40
CA ASN A 7 -84.69 -5.57 54.99
C ASN A 7 -83.96 -6.78 54.38
N THR A 8 -83.12 -7.58 55.06
CA THR A 8 -83.32 -8.64 56.09
C THR A 8 -84.28 -9.81 55.79
N LYS A 9 -83.66 -11.03 55.79
CA LYS A 9 -84.13 -12.34 56.33
C LYS A 9 -85.23 -13.11 55.55
N PRO A 10 -85.53 -14.40 55.89
CA PRO A 10 -84.68 -15.57 56.19
C PRO A 10 -85.18 -16.90 55.53
N ARG A 11 -84.48 -18.03 55.79
CA ARG A 11 -84.89 -19.47 55.77
C ARG A 11 -86.25 -19.86 55.17
N THR A 12 -86.30 -20.92 54.36
CA THR A 12 -87.31 -22.01 54.52
C THR A 12 -87.00 -23.29 53.74
N ARG A 13 -87.52 -24.39 54.29
CA ARG A 13 -87.43 -25.80 53.91
C ARG A 13 -88.30 -26.18 52.69
N ARG A 14 -87.81 -27.19 51.95
CA ARG A 14 -88.50 -28.36 51.35
C ARG A 14 -89.97 -28.23 50.96
N LYS A 15 -90.26 -28.52 49.68
CA LYS A 15 -91.39 -29.38 49.22
C LYS A 15 -91.03 -30.04 47.89
N ALA A 16 -91.63 -31.21 47.66
CA ALA A 16 -91.29 -32.17 46.60
C ALA A 16 -92.34 -32.20 45.47
N SER A 17 -91.98 -32.95 44.41
CA SER A 17 -92.78 -33.51 43.29
C SER A 17 -92.90 -32.64 42.01
N PRO A 18 -93.17 -33.22 40.81
CA PRO A 18 -93.26 -34.63 40.41
C PRO A 18 -92.45 -35.03 39.14
N ARG A 19 -92.46 -36.35 38.86
CA ARG A 19 -91.92 -37.05 37.68
C ARG A 19 -92.48 -36.52 36.36
N SER A 20 -91.61 -36.43 35.34
CA SER A 20 -91.95 -36.33 33.93
C SER A 20 -91.14 -37.38 33.15
N ASN A 21 -91.85 -38.17 32.33
CA ASN A 21 -91.35 -39.23 31.46
C ASN A 21 -90.38 -38.70 30.40
N ASN A 22 -89.10 -39.07 30.48
CA ASN A 22 -88.16 -38.91 29.37
C ASN A 22 -88.10 -40.21 28.55
N LYS A 23 -88.61 -40.14 27.32
CA LYS A 23 -88.37 -41.14 26.27
C LYS A 23 -86.87 -41.15 25.97
N THR A 24 -86.27 -42.33 26.12
CA THR A 24 -84.87 -42.62 25.80
C THR A 24 -84.63 -42.55 24.30
N ALA A 25 -84.06 -41.44 23.82
CA ALA A 25 -83.41 -41.38 22.52
C ALA A 25 -82.08 -42.15 22.58
N ALA A 26 -81.88 -43.06 21.63
CA ALA A 26 -80.66 -43.85 21.50
C ALA A 26 -79.41 -42.94 21.40
N PRO A 27 -78.28 -43.31 22.02
CA PRO A 27 -77.07 -42.50 21.96
C PRO A 27 -76.48 -42.58 20.55
N THR A 28 -76.57 -41.48 19.80
CA THR A 28 -75.75 -41.30 18.60
C THR A 28 -74.29 -41.40 19.02
N LYS A 29 -73.60 -42.49 18.63
CA LYS A 29 -72.16 -42.66 18.78
C LYS A 29 -71.47 -41.41 18.23
N LYS A 30 -71.04 -40.52 19.13
CA LYS A 30 -70.24 -39.35 18.78
C LYS A 30 -68.94 -39.89 18.18
N ASN A 31 -68.80 -39.72 16.88
CA ASN A 31 -67.77 -40.36 16.06
C ASN A 31 -66.41 -39.71 16.37
N TRP A 32 -65.82 -40.07 17.52
CA TRP A 32 -64.59 -39.49 18.07
C TRP A 32 -63.44 -39.48 17.05
N GLY A 33 -63.39 -40.49 16.18
CA GLY A 33 -62.44 -40.57 15.07
C GLY A 33 -62.60 -39.45 14.03
N LYS A 34 -63.81 -39.02 13.68
CA LYS A 34 -64.03 -37.90 12.74
C LYS A 34 -63.63 -36.56 13.35
N THR A 35 -63.87 -36.36 14.65
CA THR A 35 -63.43 -35.16 15.38
C THR A 35 -61.91 -35.11 15.53
N LEU A 36 -61.25 -36.22 15.88
CA LEU A 36 -59.79 -36.32 15.95
C LEU A 36 -59.13 -36.08 14.58
N LEU A 37 -59.69 -36.66 13.51
CA LEU A 37 -59.22 -36.43 12.15
C LEU A 37 -59.39 -34.96 11.73
N SER A 38 -60.53 -34.34 12.07
CA SER A 38 -60.78 -32.91 11.77
C SER A 38 -59.89 -31.97 12.58
N LEU A 39 -59.56 -32.33 13.82
CA LEU A 39 -58.65 -31.58 14.68
C LEU A 39 -57.22 -31.72 14.16
N GLY A 40 -56.82 -32.93 13.77
CA GLY A 40 -55.55 -33.22 13.12
C GLY A 40 -55.38 -32.40 11.83
N LEU A 41 -56.38 -32.41 10.94
CA LEU A 41 -56.37 -31.65 9.70
C LEU A 41 -56.25 -30.13 9.94
N LYS A 42 -56.99 -29.59 10.92
CA LYS A 42 -56.91 -28.17 11.32
C LYS A 42 -55.52 -27.84 11.88
N CYS A 43 -54.96 -28.68 12.75
CA CYS A 43 -53.61 -28.49 13.28
C CYS A 43 -52.55 -28.56 12.17
N THR A 44 -52.69 -29.48 11.21
CA THR A 44 -51.81 -29.55 10.04
C THR A 44 -51.92 -28.30 9.16
N LEU A 45 -53.12 -27.81 8.90
CA LEU A 45 -53.34 -26.54 8.17
C LEU A 45 -52.71 -25.35 8.89
N VAL A 46 -52.89 -25.23 10.20
CA VAL A 46 -52.26 -24.17 11.01
C VAL A 46 -50.73 -24.29 10.96
N PHE A 47 -50.19 -25.51 11.07
CA PHE A 47 -48.75 -25.74 10.97
C PHE A 47 -48.20 -25.37 9.58
N VAL A 48 -48.86 -25.78 8.51
CA VAL A 48 -48.48 -25.44 7.13
C VAL A 48 -48.55 -23.92 6.93
N ALA A 49 -49.60 -23.26 7.41
CA ALA A 49 -49.71 -21.80 7.37
C ALA A 49 -48.58 -21.11 8.15
N ALA A 50 -48.26 -21.60 9.35
CA ALA A 50 -47.15 -21.08 10.15
C ALA A 50 -45.79 -21.28 9.45
N MET A 51 -45.55 -22.45 8.87
CA MET A 51 -44.35 -22.74 8.07
C MET A 51 -44.26 -21.86 6.82
N ALA A 52 -45.38 -21.59 6.15
CA ALA A 52 -45.43 -20.70 5.00
C ALA A 52 -45.13 -19.24 5.39
N ILE A 53 -45.75 -18.73 6.47
CA ILE A 53 -45.48 -17.39 7.01
C ILE A 53 -44.00 -17.27 7.40
N TRP A 54 -43.46 -18.28 8.08
CA TRP A 54 -42.06 -18.31 8.45
C TRP A 54 -41.14 -18.39 7.22
N GLY A 55 -41.54 -19.16 6.20
CA GLY A 55 -40.88 -19.21 4.90
C GLY A 55 -40.81 -17.84 4.25
N ILE A 56 -41.92 -17.10 4.19
CA ILE A 56 -41.97 -15.73 3.65
C ILE A 56 -41.04 -14.79 4.44
N TYR A 57 -41.00 -14.92 5.76
CA TYR A 57 -40.08 -14.15 6.59
C TYR A 57 -38.60 -14.47 6.29
N LEU A 58 -38.25 -15.76 6.23
CA LEU A 58 -36.90 -16.20 5.88
C LEU A 58 -36.53 -15.77 4.46
N ASP A 59 -37.47 -15.85 3.54
CA ASP A 59 -37.34 -15.41 2.17
C ASP A 59 -37.01 -13.92 2.07
N GLY A 60 -37.71 -13.08 2.84
CA GLY A 60 -37.42 -11.66 2.95
C GLY A 60 -35.98 -11.41 3.41
N LYS A 61 -35.51 -12.12 4.44
CA LYS A 61 -34.11 -12.05 4.90
C LYS A 61 -33.10 -12.51 3.86
N ILE A 62 -33.44 -13.57 3.13
CA ILE A 62 -32.58 -14.11 2.06
C ILE A 62 -32.44 -13.07 0.96
N ARG A 63 -33.53 -12.45 0.50
CA ARG A 63 -33.52 -11.41 -0.54
C ARG A 63 -32.74 -10.19 -0.12
N GLU A 64 -32.98 -9.68 1.10
CA GLU A 64 -32.25 -8.53 1.65
C GLU A 64 -30.72 -8.74 1.57
N ARG A 65 -30.27 -9.99 1.76
CA ARG A 65 -28.85 -10.33 1.71
C ARG A 65 -28.33 -10.69 0.31
N PHE A 66 -29.07 -11.45 -0.49
CA PHE A 66 -28.59 -11.97 -1.78
C PHE A 66 -28.84 -11.05 -2.98
N ASP A 67 -29.92 -10.26 -2.95
CA ASP A 67 -30.23 -9.28 -3.99
C ASP A 67 -29.43 -7.97 -3.77
N GLY A 68 -28.95 -7.75 -2.55
CA GLY A 68 -28.06 -6.65 -2.17
C GLY A 68 -26.58 -7.07 -2.09
N GLN A 69 -25.85 -6.44 -1.17
CA GLN A 69 -24.46 -6.78 -0.89
C GLN A 69 -24.40 -7.96 0.10
N ILE A 70 -24.09 -9.17 -0.40
CA ILE A 70 -24.00 -10.40 0.43
C ILE A 70 -23.01 -10.22 1.59
N TRP A 71 -21.93 -9.48 1.33
CA TRP A 71 -20.87 -9.17 2.27
C TRP A 71 -20.49 -7.69 2.22
N GLN A 72 -20.02 -7.20 3.36
CA GLN A 72 -19.19 -6.00 3.42
C GLN A 72 -17.80 -6.37 2.93
N LEU A 73 -17.43 -5.90 1.74
CA LEU A 73 -16.15 -6.22 1.11
C LEU A 73 -15.15 -5.11 1.44
N PRO A 74 -14.00 -5.42 2.07
CA PRO A 74 -13.03 -4.40 2.42
C PRO A 74 -12.40 -3.79 1.16
N ALA A 75 -12.08 -2.50 1.20
CA ALA A 75 -11.35 -1.85 0.13
C ALA A 75 -9.95 -2.45 -0.01
N VAL A 76 -9.61 -2.88 -1.22
CA VAL A 76 -8.35 -3.55 -1.57
C VAL A 76 -7.34 -2.53 -2.06
N VAL A 77 -6.15 -2.52 -1.46
CA VAL A 77 -5.10 -1.54 -1.76
C VAL A 77 -3.98 -2.17 -2.59
N TYR A 78 -3.70 -1.58 -3.74
CA TYR A 78 -2.62 -1.96 -4.65
C TYR A 78 -1.49 -0.93 -4.64
N GLY A 79 -0.26 -1.38 -4.89
CA GLY A 79 0.90 -0.50 -5.11
C GLY A 79 0.88 0.16 -6.48
N ARG A 80 2.00 0.76 -6.87
CA ARG A 80 2.16 1.36 -8.19
C ARG A 80 2.10 0.29 -9.28
N ILE A 81 1.59 0.68 -10.44
CA ILE A 81 1.70 -0.09 -11.67
C ILE A 81 3.12 0.12 -12.21
N LEU A 82 3.84 -0.97 -12.52
CA LEU A 82 5.12 -0.87 -13.21
C LEU A 82 4.86 -0.78 -14.71
N HIS A 83 5.23 0.35 -15.30
CA HIS A 83 5.22 0.57 -16.74
C HIS A 83 6.59 0.25 -17.32
N LEU A 84 6.61 -0.52 -18.40
CA LEU A 84 7.79 -0.78 -19.20
C LEU A 84 7.52 -0.23 -20.60
N ALA A 85 8.46 0.54 -21.14
CA ALA A 85 8.43 1.03 -22.51
C ALA A 85 9.85 1.05 -23.07
N PRO A 86 10.05 0.91 -24.39
CA PRO A 86 11.37 1.09 -25.00
C PRO A 86 11.97 2.46 -24.62
N GLY A 87 13.21 2.46 -24.15
CA GLY A 87 13.93 3.65 -23.67
C GLY A 87 13.77 3.96 -22.17
N GLU A 88 12.92 3.22 -21.43
CA GLU A 88 12.81 3.37 -19.98
C GLU A 88 14.04 2.80 -19.26
N ALA A 89 14.54 3.54 -18.26
CA ALA A 89 15.73 3.21 -17.46
C ALA A 89 15.47 2.10 -16.41
N VAL A 90 14.69 1.08 -16.77
CA VAL A 90 14.41 -0.08 -15.92
C VAL A 90 15.37 -1.22 -16.26
N SER A 91 16.21 -1.61 -15.29
CA SER A 91 17.14 -2.72 -15.47
C SER A 91 16.45 -4.09 -15.45
N ILE A 92 17.08 -5.08 -16.09
CA ILE A 92 16.62 -6.48 -16.05
C ILE A 92 16.53 -7.02 -14.63
N ASP A 93 17.46 -6.63 -13.75
CA ASP A 93 17.48 -7.09 -12.36
C ASP A 93 16.39 -6.43 -11.52
N THR A 94 16.04 -5.18 -11.83
CA THR A 94 14.85 -4.51 -11.26
C THR A 94 13.59 -5.28 -11.64
N LEU A 95 13.40 -5.62 -12.93
CA LEU A 95 12.23 -6.39 -13.35
C LEU A 95 12.18 -7.76 -12.68
N LYS A 96 13.30 -8.49 -12.60
CA LYS A 96 13.35 -9.79 -11.91
C LYS A 96 12.91 -9.68 -10.45
N ARG A 97 13.41 -8.68 -9.71
CA ARG A 97 13.03 -8.46 -8.31
C ARG A 97 11.56 -8.08 -8.16
N GLU A 98 11.01 -7.31 -9.09
CA GLU A 98 9.58 -6.96 -9.10
C GLU A 98 8.71 -8.19 -9.33
N LEU A 99 9.07 -9.03 -10.31
CA LEU A 99 8.39 -10.30 -10.57
C LEU A 99 8.47 -11.24 -9.34
N GLU A 100 9.61 -11.31 -8.66
CA GLU A 100 9.75 -12.03 -7.39
C GLU A 100 8.84 -11.47 -6.28
N LEU A 101 8.73 -10.15 -6.14
CA LEU A 101 7.84 -9.50 -5.16
C LEU A 101 6.36 -9.75 -5.43
N LEU A 102 6.01 -10.01 -6.70
CA LEU A 102 4.70 -10.40 -7.18
C LEU A 102 4.49 -11.92 -7.19
N ASN A 103 5.43 -12.71 -6.64
CA ASN A 103 5.39 -14.17 -6.60
C ASN A 103 5.25 -14.81 -7.99
N TYR A 104 5.84 -14.22 -9.03
CA TYR A 104 6.00 -14.91 -10.30
C TYR A 104 6.96 -16.09 -10.16
N LYS A 105 6.64 -17.20 -10.82
CA LYS A 105 7.44 -18.42 -10.78
C LYS A 105 8.47 -18.41 -11.90
N ARG A 106 9.75 -18.50 -11.54
CA ARG A 106 10.83 -18.69 -12.53
C ARG A 106 10.81 -20.14 -13.05
N VAL A 107 10.68 -20.30 -14.36
CA VAL A 107 10.67 -21.59 -15.06
C VAL A 107 11.57 -21.55 -16.29
N ARG A 108 11.85 -22.72 -16.89
CA ARG A 108 12.63 -22.79 -18.13
C ARG A 108 11.84 -22.34 -19.36
N SER A 109 10.56 -22.69 -19.41
CA SER A 109 9.65 -22.36 -20.52
C SER A 109 8.31 -21.97 -19.89
N PRO A 110 7.96 -20.68 -19.87
CA PRO A 110 6.69 -20.18 -19.35
C PRO A 110 5.53 -20.76 -20.16
N LYS A 111 4.52 -21.29 -19.48
CA LYS A 111 3.30 -21.82 -20.12
C LYS A 111 2.02 -21.30 -19.49
N ARG A 112 2.09 -20.72 -18.29
CA ARG A 112 0.94 -20.25 -17.53
C ARG A 112 1.13 -18.80 -17.07
N PRO A 113 0.04 -18.04 -16.86
CA PRO A 113 0.11 -16.73 -16.22
C PRO A 113 0.86 -16.80 -14.89
N GLY A 114 1.63 -15.75 -14.58
CA GLY A 114 2.44 -15.73 -13.37
C GLY A 114 3.75 -16.50 -13.48
N GLU A 115 4.14 -16.95 -14.67
CA GLU A 115 5.45 -17.58 -14.93
C GLU A 115 6.37 -16.67 -15.73
N TYR A 116 7.68 -16.80 -15.50
CA TYR A 116 8.69 -16.12 -16.31
C TYR A 116 9.95 -16.96 -16.50
N SER A 117 10.69 -16.69 -17.57
CA SER A 117 12.06 -17.14 -17.77
C SER A 117 12.95 -15.91 -17.99
N ALA A 118 14.23 -16.02 -17.65
CA ALA A 118 15.14 -14.90 -17.79
C ALA A 118 16.55 -15.37 -18.15
N SER A 119 17.15 -14.66 -19.12
CA SER A 119 18.55 -14.76 -19.52
C SER A 119 19.34 -13.55 -18.99
N LYS A 120 20.51 -13.26 -19.59
CA LYS A 120 21.30 -12.06 -19.29
C LYS A 120 20.67 -10.79 -19.85
N THR A 121 20.01 -10.86 -21.01
CA THR A 121 19.51 -9.69 -21.75
C THR A 121 18.03 -9.75 -22.07
N ARG A 122 17.34 -10.84 -21.71
CA ARG A 122 15.92 -11.01 -22.01
C ARG A 122 15.15 -11.62 -20.85
N VAL A 123 13.89 -11.22 -20.73
CA VAL A 123 12.91 -11.82 -19.81
C VAL A 123 11.66 -12.16 -20.62
N GLU A 124 11.29 -13.44 -20.62
CA GLU A 124 10.02 -13.92 -21.14
C GLU A 124 9.03 -13.99 -19.98
N ILE A 125 7.89 -13.32 -20.09
CA ILE A 125 6.87 -13.32 -19.05
C ILE A 125 5.52 -13.69 -19.64
N ILE A 126 4.71 -14.42 -18.87
CA ILE A 126 3.27 -14.49 -19.12
C ILE A 126 2.60 -13.66 -18.03
N ARG A 127 2.37 -12.39 -18.35
CA ARG A 127 1.77 -11.39 -17.45
C ARG A 127 0.32 -11.79 -17.14
N ARG A 128 -0.08 -11.65 -15.89
CA ARG A 128 -1.41 -12.08 -15.38
C ARG A 128 -2.57 -11.24 -15.93
N PRO A 129 -3.76 -11.83 -16.13
CA PRO A 129 -4.94 -11.01 -16.35
C PRO A 129 -5.19 -10.12 -15.12
N PHE A 130 -5.50 -8.85 -15.33
CA PHE A 130 -5.71 -7.91 -14.23
C PHE A 130 -6.69 -6.81 -14.63
N GLU A 131 -7.46 -6.34 -13.66
CA GLU A 131 -8.36 -5.21 -13.83
C GLU A 131 -7.66 -3.93 -13.36
N PHE A 132 -7.10 -3.19 -14.32
CA PHE A 132 -6.44 -1.91 -14.08
C PHE A 132 -7.46 -0.80 -13.79
N GLU A 133 -6.95 0.36 -13.42
CA GLU A 133 -7.75 1.55 -13.09
C GLU A 133 -8.57 2.10 -14.27
N ASP A 134 -8.25 1.69 -15.50
CA ASP A 134 -8.88 2.08 -16.76
C ASP A 134 -9.55 0.91 -17.50
N GLY A 135 -9.51 -0.31 -16.95
CA GLY A 135 -10.21 -1.46 -17.49
C GLY A 135 -9.48 -2.80 -17.36
N PRO A 136 -10.14 -3.91 -17.71
CA PRO A 136 -9.54 -5.24 -17.70
C PRO A 136 -8.53 -5.42 -18.84
N GLU A 137 -7.41 -6.05 -18.54
CA GLU A 137 -6.50 -6.60 -19.53
C GLU A 137 -6.33 -8.11 -19.34
N ALA A 138 -6.42 -8.86 -20.44
CA ALA A 138 -6.17 -10.29 -20.46
C ALA A 138 -4.68 -10.63 -20.19
N ALA A 139 -4.37 -11.91 -20.03
CA ALA A 139 -2.99 -12.36 -19.93
C ALA A 139 -2.20 -11.99 -21.20
N GLN A 140 -0.91 -11.69 -21.05
CA GLN A 140 -0.04 -11.35 -22.18
C GLN A 140 1.28 -12.12 -22.11
N HIS A 141 1.62 -12.83 -23.17
CA HIS A 141 2.91 -13.51 -23.33
C HIS A 141 3.89 -12.57 -24.03
N VAL A 142 4.87 -12.04 -23.30
CA VAL A 142 5.75 -10.97 -23.77
C VAL A 142 7.22 -11.30 -23.53
N MET A 143 8.04 -11.03 -24.52
CA MET A 143 9.50 -10.97 -24.43
C MET A 143 9.94 -9.53 -24.21
N VAL A 144 10.62 -9.27 -23.10
CA VAL A 144 11.27 -7.99 -22.79
C VAL A 144 12.76 -8.13 -23.04
N SER A 145 13.31 -7.33 -23.95
CA SER A 145 14.75 -7.25 -24.21
C SER A 145 15.35 -6.03 -23.52
N PHE A 146 16.57 -6.19 -23.02
CA PHE A 146 17.30 -5.17 -22.27
C PHE A 146 18.66 -4.87 -22.92
N SER A 147 19.06 -3.60 -22.82
CA SER A 147 20.43 -3.13 -23.00
C SER A 147 21.00 -2.64 -21.65
N ASP A 148 22.23 -2.13 -21.64
CA ASP A 148 22.81 -1.50 -20.46
C ASP A 148 22.07 -0.22 -20.04
N GLU A 149 21.33 0.40 -20.96
CA GLU A 149 20.55 1.62 -20.74
C GLU A 149 19.14 1.36 -20.22
N GLY A 150 18.66 0.11 -20.25
CA GLY A 150 17.33 -0.27 -19.76
C GLY A 150 16.54 -1.11 -20.76
N VAL A 151 15.24 -0.82 -20.89
CA VAL A 151 14.33 -1.60 -21.75
C VAL A 151 14.56 -1.24 -23.22
N GLN A 152 14.97 -2.22 -24.03
CA GLN A 152 15.25 -2.03 -25.45
C GLN A 152 14.01 -2.27 -26.33
N SER A 153 13.26 -3.35 -26.07
CA SER A 153 12.11 -3.71 -26.91
C SER A 153 11.12 -4.59 -26.15
N LEU A 154 9.85 -4.53 -26.53
CA LEU A 154 8.77 -5.35 -26.01
C LEU A 154 8.09 -6.07 -27.18
N LYS A 155 8.10 -7.40 -27.17
CA LYS A 155 7.49 -8.20 -28.24
C LYS A 155 6.46 -9.17 -27.67
N GLN A 156 5.22 -9.09 -28.15
CA GLN A 156 4.21 -10.10 -27.86
C GLN A 156 4.53 -11.39 -28.63
N LEU A 157 4.62 -12.52 -27.94
CA LEU A 157 5.06 -13.77 -28.54
C LEU A 157 3.95 -14.48 -29.32
N ASP A 158 2.70 -14.35 -28.91
CA ASP A 158 1.56 -14.98 -29.57
C ASP A 158 1.30 -14.40 -30.97
N SER A 159 1.41 -13.07 -31.11
CA SER A 159 1.12 -12.35 -32.35
C SER A 159 2.38 -11.90 -33.12
N GLY A 160 3.55 -11.94 -32.48
CA GLY A 160 4.79 -11.37 -33.00
C GLY A 160 4.86 -9.84 -33.00
N LYS A 161 3.81 -9.14 -32.54
CA LYS A 161 3.69 -7.68 -32.57
C LYS A 161 4.65 -6.99 -31.59
N GLN A 162 5.27 -5.89 -32.01
CA GLN A 162 6.01 -4.99 -31.13
C GLN A 162 5.04 -4.14 -30.30
N LEU A 163 5.30 -4.03 -29.00
CA LEU A 163 4.49 -3.27 -28.06
C LEU A 163 5.19 -1.95 -27.73
N GLY A 164 4.43 -0.86 -27.70
CA GLY A 164 4.92 0.45 -27.25
C GLY A 164 5.09 0.53 -25.73
N TYR A 165 4.29 -0.26 -24.99
CA TYR A 165 4.39 -0.36 -23.54
C TYR A 165 3.86 -1.72 -23.06
N LEU A 166 4.23 -2.06 -21.83
CA LEU A 166 3.71 -3.19 -21.07
C LEU A 166 3.46 -2.76 -19.63
N ARG A 167 2.29 -3.09 -19.10
CA ARG A 167 1.95 -2.90 -17.68
C ARG A 167 2.13 -4.22 -16.93
N ILE A 168 2.88 -4.18 -15.84
CA ILE A 168 2.90 -5.27 -14.85
C ILE A 168 1.86 -4.95 -13.79
N GLU A 169 1.07 -5.96 -13.43
CA GLU A 169 0.02 -5.79 -12.44
C GLU A 169 0.58 -5.38 -11.07
N PRO A 170 -0.10 -4.48 -10.34
CA PRO A 170 0.42 -3.96 -9.09
C PRO A 170 0.30 -4.99 -7.96
N LYS A 171 1.22 -4.90 -6.99
CA LYS A 171 1.20 -5.76 -5.81
C LYS A 171 0.02 -5.42 -4.91
N LEU A 172 -0.67 -6.44 -4.41
CA LEU A 172 -1.61 -6.29 -3.29
C LEU A 172 -0.85 -5.89 -2.02
N LEU A 173 -1.10 -4.69 -1.52
CA LEU A 173 -0.47 -4.16 -0.30
C LEU A 173 -1.28 -4.48 0.96
N GLY A 174 -2.55 -4.82 0.80
CA GLY A 174 -3.44 -5.17 1.89
C GLY A 174 -4.84 -4.68 1.64
N MET A 175 -5.60 -4.61 2.73
CA MET A 175 -6.96 -4.13 2.75
C MET A 175 -7.05 -2.98 3.76
N MET A 176 -7.91 -2.01 3.49
CA MET A 176 -8.26 -1.00 4.48
C MET A 176 -9.05 -1.69 5.61
N GLU A 177 -8.87 -1.22 6.84
CA GLU A 177 -9.62 -1.75 7.97
C GLU A 177 -11.12 -1.53 7.75
N SER A 178 -11.88 -2.62 7.75
CA SER A 178 -13.34 -2.62 7.82
C SER A 178 -13.78 -2.78 9.28
N ASN A 179 -15.05 -2.48 9.58
CA ASN A 179 -15.62 -2.70 10.91
C ASN A 179 -15.81 -4.19 11.27
N THR A 180 -15.38 -5.09 10.39
CA THR A 180 -15.55 -6.54 10.50
C THR A 180 -14.20 -7.23 10.72
N ASP A 181 -14.18 -8.23 11.60
CA ASP A 181 -13.02 -9.12 11.77
C ASP A 181 -12.87 -10.12 10.61
N GLU A 182 -13.74 -10.05 9.61
CA GLU A 182 -13.74 -10.93 8.43
C GLU A 182 -13.18 -10.21 7.20
N GLN A 183 -12.24 -10.86 6.52
CA GLN A 183 -11.63 -10.39 5.27
C GLN A 183 -11.94 -11.32 4.11
N ARG A 184 -12.20 -10.70 2.96
CA ARG A 184 -12.55 -11.37 1.70
C ARG A 184 -12.03 -10.61 0.49
N ILE A 185 -11.76 -11.36 -0.58
CA ILE A 185 -11.67 -10.82 -1.94
C ILE A 185 -12.73 -11.54 -2.74
N PHE A 186 -13.66 -10.78 -3.31
CA PHE A 186 -14.68 -11.32 -4.18
C PHE A 186 -14.06 -11.74 -5.51
N LEU A 187 -14.45 -12.93 -5.98
CA LEU A 187 -14.16 -13.41 -7.32
C LEU A 187 -15.45 -14.04 -7.88
N PRO A 188 -15.85 -13.72 -9.12
CA PRO A 188 -17.03 -14.32 -9.72
C PRO A 188 -16.78 -15.79 -10.13
N ARG A 189 -17.85 -16.58 -10.25
CA ARG A 189 -17.80 -18.04 -10.50
C ARG A 189 -16.93 -18.41 -11.69
N GLU A 190 -17.01 -17.65 -12.77
CA GLU A 190 -16.36 -17.94 -14.06
C GLU A 190 -14.82 -17.84 -13.97
N ARG A 191 -14.31 -17.15 -12.95
CA ARG A 191 -12.87 -17.00 -12.73
C ARG A 191 -12.26 -18.07 -11.84
N PHE A 192 -13.06 -18.93 -11.20
CA PHE A 192 -12.53 -20.04 -10.42
C PHE A 192 -12.04 -21.17 -11.34
N PRO A 193 -10.89 -21.81 -11.04
CA PRO A 193 -10.44 -22.97 -11.80
C PRO A 193 -11.46 -24.11 -11.74
N GLU A 194 -11.84 -24.70 -12.88
CA GLU A 194 -12.81 -25.81 -12.89
C GLU A 194 -12.34 -27.00 -12.04
N PHE A 195 -11.03 -27.30 -12.04
CA PHE A 195 -10.49 -28.35 -11.16
C PHE A 195 -10.79 -28.10 -9.67
N LEU A 196 -10.81 -26.85 -9.20
CA LEU A 196 -11.18 -26.53 -7.83
C LEU A 196 -12.64 -26.88 -7.58
N VAL A 197 -13.51 -26.50 -8.50
CA VAL A 197 -14.95 -26.73 -8.42
C VAL A 197 -15.24 -28.22 -8.43
N ASP A 198 -14.70 -28.95 -9.40
CA ASP A 198 -14.82 -30.42 -9.48
C ASP A 198 -14.33 -31.09 -8.21
N THR A 199 -13.20 -30.63 -7.66
CA THR A 199 -12.66 -31.15 -6.41
C THR A 199 -13.61 -30.90 -5.24
N LEU A 200 -14.13 -29.69 -5.12
CA LEU A 200 -15.06 -29.31 -4.05
C LEU A 200 -16.35 -30.12 -4.13
N LEU A 201 -16.96 -30.23 -5.31
CA LEU A 201 -18.19 -31.00 -5.52
C LEU A 201 -17.94 -32.50 -5.26
N THR A 202 -16.84 -33.06 -5.76
CA THR A 202 -16.53 -34.48 -5.57
C THR A 202 -16.33 -34.87 -4.10
N THR A 203 -15.81 -33.93 -3.30
CA THR A 203 -15.43 -34.16 -1.90
C THR A 203 -16.51 -33.79 -0.91
N GLU A 204 -17.27 -32.72 -1.15
CA GLU A 204 -18.29 -32.19 -0.24
C GLU A 204 -19.73 -32.50 -0.69
N ASP A 205 -20.05 -32.43 -1.99
CA ASP A 205 -21.44 -32.56 -2.49
C ASP A 205 -21.54 -32.99 -3.96
N ARG A 206 -21.47 -34.31 -4.22
CA ARG A 206 -21.38 -34.88 -5.59
C ARG A 206 -22.59 -34.61 -6.46
N GLU A 207 -23.78 -34.53 -5.85
CA GLU A 207 -25.06 -34.37 -6.56
C GLU A 207 -25.55 -32.91 -6.49
N PHE A 208 -24.65 -31.96 -6.25
CA PHE A 208 -24.98 -30.57 -5.97
C PHE A 208 -25.93 -29.96 -7.01
N TYR A 209 -25.70 -30.20 -8.30
CA TYR A 209 -26.55 -29.67 -9.37
C TYR A 209 -27.89 -30.39 -9.53
N HIS A 210 -28.08 -31.56 -8.91
CA HIS A 210 -29.25 -32.41 -9.10
C HIS A 210 -30.27 -32.35 -7.96
N HIS A 211 -29.85 -31.97 -6.74
CA HIS A 211 -30.77 -31.85 -5.61
C HIS A 211 -31.28 -30.41 -5.41
N GLU A 212 -32.40 -30.22 -4.72
CA GLU A 212 -32.95 -28.89 -4.42
C GLU A 212 -32.52 -28.43 -3.02
N GLY A 213 -31.26 -28.05 -2.84
CA GLY A 213 -30.73 -27.52 -1.57
C GLY A 213 -30.48 -28.54 -0.47
N VAL A 214 -31.25 -29.62 -0.40
CA VAL A 214 -31.08 -30.74 0.52
C VAL A 214 -31.03 -32.04 -0.26
N SER A 215 -30.13 -32.95 0.12
CA SER A 215 -30.00 -34.27 -0.51
C SER A 215 -30.52 -35.38 0.42
N PRO A 216 -31.73 -35.91 0.18
CA PRO A 216 -32.27 -37.04 0.96
C PRO A 216 -31.37 -38.27 0.87
N LEU A 217 -30.79 -38.52 -0.31
CA LEU A 217 -29.86 -39.61 -0.55
C LEU A 217 -28.59 -39.47 0.30
N ALA A 218 -28.03 -38.25 0.42
CA ALA A 218 -26.86 -38.00 1.26
C ALA A 218 -27.19 -38.17 2.76
N ILE A 219 -28.36 -37.73 3.20
CA ILE A 219 -28.83 -37.89 4.58
C ILE A 219 -29.02 -39.37 4.93
N ALA A 220 -29.72 -40.13 4.07
CA ALA A 220 -29.94 -41.56 4.28
C ALA A 220 -28.61 -42.34 4.30
N ARG A 221 -27.70 -42.05 3.37
CA ARG A 221 -26.36 -42.66 3.30
C ARG A 221 -25.56 -42.37 4.58
N ALA A 222 -25.54 -41.11 5.03
CA ALA A 222 -24.84 -40.72 6.24
C ALA A 222 -25.44 -41.40 7.49
N LEU A 223 -26.78 -41.51 7.57
CA LEU A 223 -27.45 -42.21 8.67
C LEU A 223 -27.01 -43.67 8.77
N VAL A 224 -27.02 -44.41 7.65
CA VAL A 224 -26.61 -45.83 7.60
C VAL A 224 -25.15 -45.99 8.03
N VAL A 225 -24.25 -45.15 7.54
CA VAL A 225 -22.82 -45.21 7.87
C VAL A 225 -22.58 -44.87 9.36
N ASN A 226 -23.24 -43.84 9.89
CA ASN A 226 -23.10 -43.44 11.28
C ASN A 226 -23.68 -44.47 12.26
N LEU A 227 -24.79 -45.12 11.90
CA LEU A 227 -25.35 -46.23 12.68
C LEU A 227 -24.39 -47.43 12.72
N LYS A 228 -23.78 -47.79 11.59
CA LYS A 228 -22.77 -48.87 11.53
C LYS A 228 -21.50 -48.55 12.33
N ALA A 229 -21.09 -47.29 12.36
CA ALA A 229 -19.85 -46.87 13.03
C ALA A 229 -20.02 -46.51 14.52
N GLY A 230 -21.25 -46.46 15.04
CA GLY A 230 -21.55 -46.09 16.44
C GLY A 230 -21.22 -44.64 16.81
N ARG A 231 -20.80 -43.82 15.84
CA ARG A 231 -20.45 -42.40 15.99
C ARG A 231 -20.66 -41.67 14.67
N THR A 232 -20.74 -40.34 14.71
CA THR A 232 -20.81 -39.54 13.48
C THR A 232 -19.47 -39.58 12.74
N VAL A 233 -19.44 -40.32 11.62
CA VAL A 233 -18.26 -40.49 10.74
C VAL A 233 -18.44 -39.73 9.43
N GLN A 234 -19.65 -39.70 8.88
CA GLN A 234 -19.97 -39.03 7.62
C GLN A 234 -21.06 -37.98 7.79
N GLY A 235 -20.85 -36.79 7.20
CA GLY A 235 -21.84 -35.72 7.16
C GLY A 235 -22.74 -35.85 5.94
N GLY A 236 -24.05 -35.67 6.10
CA GLY A 236 -25.02 -35.63 5.01
C GLY A 236 -25.47 -34.21 4.64
N SER A 237 -24.62 -33.20 4.88
CA SER A 237 -24.97 -31.79 4.62
C SER A 237 -24.50 -31.35 3.24
N THR A 238 -25.38 -30.68 2.50
CA THR A 238 -25.10 -30.14 1.16
C THR A 238 -24.34 -28.82 1.23
N LEU A 239 -23.76 -28.37 0.10
CA LEU A 239 -23.11 -27.06 0.02
C LEU A 239 -24.10 -25.92 0.33
N THR A 240 -25.33 -25.99 -0.19
CA THR A 240 -26.39 -25.01 0.08
C THR A 240 -26.71 -24.94 1.59
N GLN A 241 -26.74 -26.07 2.30
CA GLN A 241 -26.92 -26.09 3.75
C GLN A 241 -25.73 -25.49 4.50
N GLN A 242 -24.50 -25.77 4.06
CA GLN A 242 -23.31 -25.17 4.65
C GLN A 242 -23.28 -23.65 4.45
N LEU A 243 -23.69 -23.16 3.27
CA LEU A 243 -23.83 -21.74 2.98
C LEU A 243 -24.90 -21.09 3.87
N ALA A 244 -26.08 -21.71 3.98
CA ALA A 244 -27.16 -21.24 4.84
C ALA A 244 -26.72 -21.10 6.31
N LYS A 245 -25.97 -22.09 6.80
CA LYS A 245 -25.37 -22.08 8.13
C LYS A 245 -24.42 -20.91 8.33
N ASN A 246 -23.52 -20.65 7.38
CA ASN A 246 -22.48 -19.64 7.53
C ASN A 246 -23.05 -18.21 7.42
N LEU A 247 -24.02 -17.99 6.53
CA LEU A 247 -24.58 -16.65 6.28
C LEU A 247 -25.67 -16.23 7.26
N PHE A 248 -26.57 -17.14 7.67
CA PHE A 248 -27.83 -16.75 8.32
C PHE A 248 -27.99 -17.23 9.77
N LEU A 249 -27.17 -18.18 10.23
CA LEU A 249 -27.42 -18.88 11.49
C LEU A 249 -26.25 -18.76 12.48
N THR A 250 -26.56 -18.98 13.75
CA THR A 250 -25.56 -19.02 14.83
C THR A 250 -24.78 -20.33 14.84
N ARG A 251 -23.71 -20.40 15.66
CA ARG A 251 -22.85 -21.60 15.79
C ARG A 251 -23.44 -22.70 16.70
N ASP A 252 -24.66 -22.54 17.21
CA ASP A 252 -25.26 -23.41 18.24
C ASP A 252 -25.58 -24.81 17.73
N ARG A 253 -25.08 -25.87 18.37
CA ARG A 253 -25.32 -27.25 17.87
C ARG A 253 -26.69 -27.82 18.29
N THR A 254 -27.78 -27.32 17.69
CA THR A 254 -29.15 -27.83 17.93
C THR A 254 -29.78 -28.46 16.69
N LEU A 255 -30.69 -29.44 16.90
CA LEU A 255 -31.49 -30.03 15.82
C LEU A 255 -32.43 -28.99 15.17
N TRP A 256 -32.92 -28.03 15.97
CA TRP A 256 -33.75 -26.93 15.46
C TRP A 256 -32.99 -26.05 14.46
N ARG A 257 -31.75 -25.65 14.79
CA ARG A 257 -30.88 -24.94 13.83
C ARG A 257 -30.66 -25.77 12.57
N LYS A 258 -30.51 -27.10 12.70
CA LYS A 258 -30.34 -27.97 11.51
C LYS A 258 -31.58 -28.02 10.63
N ALA A 259 -32.78 -27.97 11.20
CA ALA A 259 -34.02 -27.82 10.45
C ALA A 259 -34.11 -26.44 9.76
N GLN A 260 -33.67 -25.38 10.44
CA GLN A 260 -33.57 -24.03 9.85
C GLN A 260 -32.60 -24.00 8.66
N GLU A 261 -31.42 -24.62 8.78
CA GLU A 261 -30.45 -24.77 7.68
C GLU A 261 -31.09 -25.43 6.46
N ALA A 262 -31.82 -26.53 6.67
CA ALA A 262 -32.48 -27.26 5.60
C ALA A 262 -33.57 -26.42 4.92
N TYR A 263 -34.37 -25.68 5.68
CA TYR A 263 -35.43 -24.87 5.11
C TYR A 263 -34.89 -23.66 4.34
N ILE A 264 -33.88 -22.96 4.89
CA ILE A 264 -33.18 -21.88 4.18
C ILE A 264 -32.50 -22.41 2.91
N ALA A 265 -31.91 -23.61 2.96
CA ALA A 265 -31.29 -24.21 1.79
C ALA A 265 -32.28 -24.49 0.65
N LEU A 266 -33.49 -24.99 0.96
CA LEU A 266 -34.56 -25.15 -0.03
C LEU A 266 -34.97 -23.81 -0.65
N LEU A 267 -35.12 -22.77 0.17
CA LEU A 267 -35.48 -21.42 -0.30
C LEU A 267 -34.39 -20.80 -1.18
N LEU A 268 -33.11 -20.99 -0.83
CA LEU A 268 -31.98 -20.52 -1.64
C LEU A 268 -31.97 -21.18 -3.01
N ASP A 269 -32.09 -22.51 -3.08
CA ASP A 269 -32.08 -23.26 -4.33
C ASP A 269 -33.32 -23.01 -5.20
N TYR A 270 -34.45 -22.70 -4.59
CA TYR A 270 -35.65 -22.29 -5.32
C TYR A 270 -35.49 -20.92 -6.00
N ARG A 271 -34.69 -20.01 -5.42
CA ARG A 271 -34.57 -18.62 -5.88
C ARG A 271 -33.37 -18.34 -6.76
N TYR A 272 -32.22 -18.92 -6.44
CA TYR A 272 -30.95 -18.59 -7.08
C TYR A 272 -30.43 -19.79 -7.86
N SER A 273 -29.74 -19.51 -8.96
CA SER A 273 -29.07 -20.55 -9.73
C SER A 273 -28.00 -21.26 -8.88
N LYS A 274 -27.73 -22.52 -9.24
CA LYS A 274 -26.65 -23.31 -8.63
C LYS A 274 -25.31 -22.61 -8.69
N ASP A 275 -25.02 -21.93 -9.80
CA ASP A 275 -23.78 -21.17 -9.96
C ASP A 275 -23.70 -19.98 -9.00
N ARG A 276 -24.81 -19.28 -8.76
CA ARG A 276 -24.84 -18.18 -7.79
C ARG A 276 -24.66 -18.67 -6.36
N ILE A 277 -25.25 -19.82 -6.01
CA ILE A 277 -25.07 -20.47 -4.70
C ILE A 277 -23.62 -20.91 -4.52
N LEU A 278 -23.04 -21.53 -5.55
CA LEU A 278 -21.66 -21.98 -5.54
C LEU A 278 -20.68 -20.81 -5.46
N GLU A 279 -20.91 -19.73 -6.22
CA GLU A 279 -20.14 -18.48 -6.12
C GLU A 279 -20.16 -17.93 -4.70
N ALA A 280 -21.34 -17.87 -4.10
CA ALA A 280 -21.50 -17.42 -2.72
C ALA A 280 -20.73 -18.31 -1.75
N TYR A 281 -20.82 -19.63 -1.91
CA TYR A 281 -20.05 -20.57 -1.09
C TYR A 281 -18.53 -20.40 -1.24
N LEU A 282 -18.03 -20.29 -2.46
CA LEU A 282 -16.61 -20.16 -2.77
C LEU A 282 -16.00 -18.88 -2.18
N ASN A 283 -16.80 -17.82 -2.03
CA ASN A 283 -16.39 -16.56 -1.40
C ASN A 283 -16.69 -16.48 0.11
N GLU A 284 -17.56 -17.36 0.64
CA GLU A 284 -18.00 -17.34 2.03
C GLU A 284 -17.16 -18.21 2.97
N VAL A 285 -16.66 -19.34 2.47
CA VAL A 285 -16.10 -20.37 3.35
C VAL A 285 -14.91 -19.87 4.17
N TYR A 286 -14.92 -20.13 5.47
CA TYR A 286 -13.78 -19.83 6.35
C TYR A 286 -12.62 -20.77 6.01
N LEU A 287 -11.44 -20.21 5.70
CA LEU A 287 -10.26 -20.99 5.33
C LEU A 287 -9.12 -20.87 6.32
N GLY A 288 -9.09 -19.84 7.16
CA GLY A 288 -8.02 -19.70 8.13
C GLY A 288 -8.01 -18.34 8.78
N GLN A 289 -6.92 -18.05 9.48
CA GLN A 289 -6.77 -16.81 10.22
C GLN A 289 -5.44 -16.16 9.88
N ALA A 290 -5.51 -14.86 9.57
CA ALA A 290 -4.36 -14.00 9.39
C ALA A 290 -4.28 -13.06 10.59
N ARG A 291 -3.49 -13.42 11.60
CA ARG A 291 -3.40 -12.68 12.87
C ARG A 291 -4.77 -12.54 13.56
N GLY A 292 -5.31 -11.32 13.68
CA GLY A 292 -6.62 -11.07 14.30
C GLY A 292 -7.80 -11.21 13.33
N GLN A 293 -7.55 -11.43 12.04
CA GLN A 293 -8.58 -11.38 11.00
C GLN A 293 -8.90 -12.77 10.46
N ALA A 294 -10.19 -13.07 10.36
CA ALA A 294 -10.71 -14.28 9.76
C ALA A 294 -10.61 -14.18 8.23
N VAL A 295 -10.01 -15.19 7.61
CA VAL A 295 -9.83 -15.27 6.16
C VAL A 295 -10.92 -16.14 5.58
N HIS A 296 -11.77 -15.52 4.79
CA HIS A 296 -12.87 -16.18 4.12
C HIS A 296 -12.73 -16.11 2.59
N GLY A 297 -13.27 -17.13 1.95
CA GLY A 297 -13.26 -17.28 0.51
C GLY A 297 -11.94 -17.84 -0.02
N PHE A 298 -12.06 -18.73 -1.00
CA PHE A 298 -10.96 -19.33 -1.72
C PHE A 298 -9.97 -18.32 -2.34
N PRO A 299 -10.38 -17.16 -2.90
CA PRO A 299 -9.45 -16.19 -3.47
C PRO A 299 -8.47 -15.62 -2.44
N LEU A 300 -8.95 -15.27 -1.24
CA LEU A 300 -8.08 -14.78 -0.18
C LEU A 300 -7.30 -15.92 0.48
N GLY A 301 -7.88 -17.12 0.60
CA GLY A 301 -7.20 -18.33 1.05
C GLY A 301 -5.98 -18.68 0.18
N ALA A 302 -6.11 -18.60 -1.14
CA ALA A 302 -5.01 -18.80 -2.08
C ALA A 302 -3.84 -17.84 -1.80
N ARG A 303 -4.14 -16.56 -1.57
CA ARG A 303 -3.14 -15.55 -1.23
C ARG A 303 -2.54 -15.79 0.16
N LEU A 304 -3.34 -16.19 1.14
CA LEU A 304 -2.87 -16.48 2.49
C LEU A 304 -1.87 -17.64 2.49
N TYR A 305 -2.23 -18.77 1.87
CA TYR A 305 -1.42 -19.99 1.93
C TYR A 305 -0.28 -19.97 0.92
N PHE A 306 -0.45 -19.40 -0.27
CA PHE A 306 0.51 -19.54 -1.38
C PHE A 306 1.02 -18.23 -1.96
N GLY A 307 0.53 -17.07 -1.49
CA GLY A 307 0.94 -15.76 -1.97
C GLY A 307 0.51 -15.45 -3.40
N ARG A 308 -0.38 -16.26 -3.99
CA ARG A 308 -0.74 -16.20 -5.41
C ARG A 308 -2.26 -16.14 -5.62
N PRO A 309 -2.72 -15.58 -6.75
CA PRO A 309 -4.11 -15.71 -7.18
C PRO A 309 -4.55 -17.17 -7.30
N ILE A 310 -5.84 -17.43 -7.13
CA ILE A 310 -6.36 -18.80 -7.14
C ILE A 310 -6.23 -19.45 -8.51
N GLU A 311 -6.29 -18.65 -9.56
CA GLU A 311 -6.17 -19.04 -10.96
C GLU A 311 -4.81 -19.66 -11.32
N GLU A 312 -3.79 -19.44 -10.47
CA GLU A 312 -2.40 -19.91 -10.68
C GLU A 312 -2.04 -21.13 -9.85
N LEU A 313 -2.92 -21.57 -8.96
CA LEU A 313 -2.61 -22.66 -8.06
C LEU A 313 -2.51 -23.99 -8.81
N SER A 314 -1.55 -24.81 -8.39
CA SER A 314 -1.43 -26.16 -8.89
C SER A 314 -2.50 -27.08 -8.31
N ILE A 315 -2.75 -28.23 -8.95
CA ILE A 315 -3.75 -29.20 -8.50
C ILE A 315 -3.53 -29.65 -7.05
N ASP A 316 -2.28 -29.78 -6.59
CA ASP A 316 -1.95 -30.10 -5.19
C ASP A 316 -2.35 -28.97 -4.22
N GLN A 317 -2.25 -27.71 -4.66
CA GLN A 317 -2.58 -26.54 -3.87
C GLN A 317 -4.10 -26.31 -3.80
N LEU A 318 -4.79 -26.50 -4.92
CA LEU A 318 -6.25 -26.48 -4.98
C LEU A 318 -6.85 -27.60 -4.11
N ALA A 319 -6.33 -28.82 -4.21
CA ALA A 319 -6.73 -29.94 -3.36
C ALA A 319 -6.50 -29.66 -1.87
N MET A 320 -5.40 -28.99 -1.51
CA MET A 320 -5.15 -28.58 -0.13
C MET A 320 -6.19 -27.58 0.37
N LEU A 321 -6.53 -26.55 -0.42
CA LEU A 321 -7.55 -25.56 -0.03
C LEU A 321 -8.91 -26.22 0.19
N VAL A 322 -9.34 -27.11 -0.71
CA VAL A 322 -10.58 -27.89 -0.51
C VAL A 322 -10.48 -28.76 0.73
N GLY A 323 -9.33 -29.38 0.99
CA GLY A 323 -9.10 -30.17 2.20
C GLY A 323 -9.24 -29.37 3.50
N ILE A 324 -8.82 -28.10 3.48
CA ILE A 324 -8.90 -27.18 4.62
C ILE A 324 -10.35 -26.83 4.96
N VAL A 325 -11.25 -26.69 3.98
CA VAL A 325 -12.67 -26.33 4.18
C VAL A 325 -13.37 -27.20 5.23
N LYS A 326 -13.12 -28.52 5.21
CA LYS A 326 -13.71 -29.46 6.16
C LYS A 326 -13.39 -29.13 7.63
N GLY A 327 -12.23 -28.53 7.88
CA GLY A 327 -11.78 -28.18 9.23
C GLY A 327 -10.56 -27.26 9.21
N PRO A 328 -10.74 -25.94 9.04
CA PRO A 328 -9.63 -25.01 8.80
C PRO A 328 -8.58 -24.98 9.90
N SER A 329 -9.02 -25.09 11.16
CA SER A 329 -8.11 -25.16 12.31
C SER A 329 -7.45 -26.53 12.47
N TYR A 330 -8.12 -27.60 12.07
CA TYR A 330 -7.65 -28.98 12.22
C TYR A 330 -6.61 -29.36 11.15
N TYR A 331 -6.85 -28.91 9.91
CA TYR A 331 -5.97 -29.09 8.75
C TYR A 331 -5.06 -27.88 8.51
N ASN A 332 -4.80 -27.07 9.54
CA ASN A 332 -3.95 -25.89 9.41
C ASN A 332 -2.51 -26.32 9.06
N PRO A 333 -1.96 -25.94 7.89
CA PRO A 333 -0.67 -26.44 7.42
C PRO A 333 0.53 -25.87 8.18
N TRP A 334 0.40 -24.73 8.88
CA TRP A 334 1.49 -24.21 9.72
C TRP A 334 1.56 -24.93 11.07
N ARG A 335 0.40 -25.32 11.62
CA ARG A 335 0.31 -25.95 12.94
C ARG A 335 0.38 -27.48 12.88
N TYR A 336 -0.22 -28.07 11.84
CA TYR A 336 -0.39 -29.51 11.66
C TYR A 336 -0.11 -29.92 10.21
N PRO A 337 1.14 -29.77 9.73
CA PRO A 337 1.50 -30.04 8.33
C PRO A 337 1.20 -31.48 7.89
N GLU A 338 1.42 -32.48 8.76
CA GLU A 338 1.16 -33.89 8.44
C GLU A 338 -0.32 -34.15 8.11
N ARG A 339 -1.24 -33.63 8.94
CA ARG A 339 -2.69 -33.76 8.71
C ARG A 339 -3.12 -33.09 7.42
N ALA A 340 -2.57 -31.91 7.13
CA ALA A 340 -2.85 -31.19 5.90
C ALA A 340 -2.35 -31.97 4.67
N LEU A 341 -1.17 -32.58 4.77
CA LEU A 341 -0.56 -33.40 3.72
C LEU A 341 -1.40 -34.65 3.43
N GLU A 342 -1.72 -35.42 4.47
CA GLU A 342 -2.57 -36.62 4.34
C GLU A 342 -3.94 -36.28 3.74
N ARG A 343 -4.55 -35.17 4.19
CA ARG A 343 -5.86 -34.74 3.67
C ARG A 343 -5.78 -34.33 2.21
N ARG A 344 -4.75 -33.59 1.81
CA ARG A 344 -4.51 -33.21 0.41
C ARG A 344 -4.30 -34.45 -0.46
N ASP A 345 -3.49 -35.40 -0.02
CA ASP A 345 -3.14 -36.59 -0.81
C ASP A 345 -4.32 -37.56 -0.95
N LEU A 346 -5.19 -37.62 0.06
CA LEU A 346 -6.48 -38.31 -0.04
C LEU A 346 -7.36 -37.66 -1.12
N ILE A 347 -7.47 -36.33 -1.15
CA ILE A 347 -8.25 -35.63 -2.17
C ILE A 347 -7.66 -35.86 -3.56
N LEU A 348 -6.35 -35.74 -3.72
CA LEU A 348 -5.67 -36.04 -4.99
C LEU A 348 -5.96 -37.47 -5.47
N ARG A 349 -5.95 -38.44 -4.56
CA ARG A 349 -6.32 -39.83 -4.89
C ARG A 349 -7.77 -39.94 -5.36
N MET A 350 -8.70 -39.30 -4.65
CA MET A 350 -10.11 -39.26 -5.06
C MET A 350 -10.26 -38.65 -6.46
N MET A 351 -9.55 -37.55 -6.77
CA MET A 351 -9.62 -36.93 -8.09
C MET A 351 -9.08 -37.83 -9.20
N MET A 352 -8.05 -38.63 -8.92
CA MET A 352 -7.54 -39.64 -9.84
C MET A 352 -8.55 -40.77 -10.06
N GLU A 353 -9.12 -41.32 -8.98
CA GLU A 353 -10.11 -42.41 -9.03
C GLU A 353 -11.38 -42.02 -9.80
N ASN A 354 -11.75 -40.73 -9.78
CA ASN A 354 -12.90 -40.19 -10.53
C ASN A 354 -12.51 -39.66 -11.93
N GLY A 355 -11.26 -39.85 -12.38
CA GLY A 355 -10.82 -39.54 -13.74
C GLY A 355 -10.52 -38.07 -14.03
N PHE A 356 -10.53 -37.19 -13.03
CA PHE A 356 -10.22 -35.76 -13.21
C PHE A 356 -8.72 -35.49 -13.39
N ILE A 357 -7.85 -36.37 -12.89
CA ILE A 357 -6.40 -36.31 -13.09
C ILE A 357 -5.84 -37.68 -13.46
N THR A 358 -4.73 -37.70 -14.18
CA THR A 358 -4.02 -38.93 -14.54
C THR A 358 -3.21 -39.48 -13.37
N SER A 359 -2.84 -40.76 -13.43
CA SER A 359 -1.94 -41.39 -12.44
C SER A 359 -0.57 -40.69 -12.36
N GLY A 360 -0.06 -40.20 -13.49
CA GLY A 360 1.18 -39.41 -13.54
C GLY A 360 1.03 -38.06 -12.83
N GLN A 361 -0.07 -37.35 -13.06
CA GLN A 361 -0.38 -36.09 -12.36
C GLN A 361 -0.56 -36.31 -10.85
N TYR A 362 -1.21 -37.40 -10.45
CA TYR A 362 -1.34 -37.78 -9.04
C TYR A 362 0.03 -38.01 -8.39
N ALA A 363 0.88 -38.84 -9.01
CA ALA A 363 2.20 -39.15 -8.49
C ALA A 363 3.07 -37.88 -8.35
N GLU A 364 3.04 -37.00 -9.36
CA GLU A 364 3.76 -35.71 -9.30
C GLU A 364 3.21 -34.79 -8.21
N ALA A 365 1.89 -34.66 -8.10
CA ALA A 365 1.23 -33.78 -7.14
C ALA A 365 1.43 -34.25 -5.69
N ALA A 366 1.29 -35.55 -5.42
CA ALA A 366 1.47 -36.14 -4.10
C ALA A 366 2.93 -36.05 -3.63
N ALA A 367 3.90 -36.15 -4.54
CA ALA A 367 5.32 -36.02 -4.22
C ALA A 367 5.74 -34.59 -3.81
N ARG A 368 4.94 -33.57 -4.14
CA ARG A 368 5.24 -32.18 -3.76
C ARG A 368 4.99 -31.96 -2.27
N LYS A 369 5.85 -31.15 -1.65
CA LYS A 369 5.58 -30.59 -0.31
C LYS A 369 4.39 -29.63 -0.37
N LEU A 370 3.79 -29.31 0.78
CA LEU A 370 2.64 -28.39 0.86
C LEU A 370 2.88 -27.02 0.22
N GLY A 371 4.13 -26.53 0.21
CA GLY A 371 4.48 -25.30 -0.51
C GLY A 371 3.81 -24.03 0.03
N VAL A 372 3.42 -24.02 1.30
CA VAL A 372 2.81 -22.86 1.97
C VAL A 372 3.84 -21.78 2.29
N GLN A 373 3.39 -20.53 2.37
CA GLN A 373 4.18 -19.41 2.86
C GLN A 373 4.72 -19.69 4.26
N THR A 374 5.90 -19.14 4.57
CA THR A 374 6.58 -19.33 5.86
C THR A 374 5.78 -18.78 7.04
N SER A 375 4.93 -17.78 6.81
CA SER A 375 4.06 -17.22 7.84
C SER A 375 2.69 -16.82 7.27
N PRO A 376 1.62 -16.85 8.10
CA PRO A 376 0.30 -16.41 7.70
C PRO A 376 0.24 -14.88 7.61
N SER A 377 0.71 -14.31 6.50
CA SER A 377 0.66 -12.88 6.24
C SER A 377 0.02 -12.61 4.88
N LEU A 378 -1.06 -11.82 4.89
CA LEU A 378 -1.74 -11.38 3.66
C LEU A 378 -1.01 -10.20 2.98
N SER A 379 -0.25 -9.42 3.75
CA SER A 379 0.53 -8.32 3.21
C SER A 379 1.68 -7.89 4.13
N SER A 380 2.61 -7.11 3.58
CA SER A 380 3.61 -6.37 4.36
C SER A 380 2.94 -5.23 5.11
N ARG A 381 3.17 -5.12 6.43
CA ARG A 381 2.66 -3.99 7.22
C ARG A 381 3.33 -2.70 6.76
N GLN A 382 2.55 -1.80 6.17
CA GLN A 382 3.00 -0.44 5.80
C GLN A 382 2.16 0.63 6.50
N PRO A 383 2.09 0.63 7.85
CA PRO A 383 1.15 1.48 8.60
C PRO A 383 1.39 2.97 8.35
N ALA A 384 2.66 3.39 8.25
CA ALA A 384 3.00 4.78 8.00
C ALA A 384 2.45 5.28 6.64
N TYR A 385 2.59 4.46 5.61
CA TYR A 385 2.06 4.78 4.28
C TYR A 385 0.53 4.71 4.23
N PHE A 386 -0.08 3.69 4.85
CA PHE A 386 -1.54 3.54 4.91
C PHE A 386 -2.22 4.68 5.66
N GLU A 387 -1.56 5.26 6.68
CA GLU A 387 -2.06 6.46 7.34
C GLU A 387 -2.14 7.64 6.37
N GLN A 388 -1.09 7.89 5.58
CA GLN A 388 -1.11 8.95 4.56
C GLN A 388 -2.16 8.68 3.47
N LEU A 389 -2.25 7.44 3.00
CA LEU A 389 -3.27 7.04 2.03
C LEU A 389 -4.68 7.27 2.57
N THR A 390 -4.94 6.92 3.84
CA THR A 390 -6.23 7.15 4.51
C THR A 390 -6.56 8.64 4.61
N ARG A 391 -5.57 9.49 4.92
CA ARG A 391 -5.73 10.95 4.96
C ARG A 391 -6.15 11.49 3.58
N GLU A 392 -5.47 11.06 2.52
CA GLU A 392 -5.79 11.48 1.15
C GLU A 392 -7.13 10.97 0.65
N ILE A 393 -7.50 9.73 0.96
CA ILE A 393 -8.83 9.20 0.62
C ILE A 393 -9.91 10.05 1.28
N ARG A 394 -9.75 10.40 2.57
CA ARG A 394 -10.71 11.26 3.29
C ARG A 394 -10.78 12.66 2.69
N GLU A 395 -9.63 13.27 2.35
CA GLU A 395 -9.57 14.63 1.77
C GLU A 395 -10.16 14.68 0.35
N ARG A 396 -9.89 13.67 -0.48
CA ARG A 396 -10.13 13.73 -1.93
C ARG A 396 -11.39 13.01 -2.39
N VAL A 397 -11.73 11.89 -1.75
CA VAL A 397 -12.88 11.05 -2.11
C VAL A 397 -14.05 11.33 -1.17
N GLY A 398 -13.76 11.63 0.10
CA GLY A 398 -14.76 12.06 1.07
C GLY A 398 -15.86 11.00 1.28
N SER A 399 -17.12 11.44 1.25
CA SER A 399 -18.29 10.60 1.52
C SER A 399 -18.55 9.52 0.46
N GLN A 400 -17.94 9.61 -0.72
CA GLN A 400 -18.08 8.57 -1.76
C GLN A 400 -17.26 7.32 -1.44
N PHE A 401 -16.29 7.42 -0.51
CA PHE A 401 -15.50 6.27 -0.11
C PHE A 401 -16.24 5.44 0.94
N ASN A 402 -16.81 4.32 0.49
CA ASN A 402 -17.30 3.28 1.39
C ASN A 402 -16.28 2.12 1.46
N PRO A 403 -15.56 1.94 2.58
CA PRO A 403 -14.57 0.87 2.73
C PRO A 403 -15.18 -0.53 2.67
N GLU A 404 -16.50 -0.67 2.79
CA GLU A 404 -17.24 -1.94 2.80
C GLU A 404 -17.85 -2.29 1.43
N SER A 405 -17.61 -1.47 0.40
CA SER A 405 -18.15 -1.68 -0.95
C SER A 405 -17.20 -2.42 -1.91
N GLY A 406 -16.09 -2.95 -1.41
CA GLY A 406 -15.13 -3.70 -2.23
C GLY A 406 -14.33 -2.85 -3.21
N LEU A 407 -14.11 -1.58 -2.86
CA LEU A 407 -13.37 -0.62 -3.69
C LEU A 407 -11.94 -1.10 -3.97
N ARG A 408 -11.43 -0.82 -5.18
CA ARG A 408 -10.02 -0.99 -5.54
C ARG A 408 -9.33 0.36 -5.43
N VAL A 409 -8.34 0.43 -4.55
CA VAL A 409 -7.52 1.62 -4.31
C VAL A 409 -6.15 1.39 -4.93
N PHE A 410 -5.82 2.19 -5.93
CA PHE A 410 -4.48 2.24 -6.52
C PHE A 410 -3.67 3.32 -5.81
N SER A 411 -2.54 2.92 -5.23
CA SER A 411 -1.60 3.83 -4.58
C SER A 411 -0.33 4.02 -5.41
N THR A 412 0.52 4.93 -4.97
CA THR A 412 1.80 5.23 -5.62
C THR A 412 2.99 4.45 -5.04
N LEU A 413 2.74 3.60 -4.03
CA LEU A 413 3.81 2.89 -3.33
C LEU A 413 4.57 1.96 -4.28
N ASP A 414 5.88 2.11 -4.31
CA ASP A 414 6.82 1.22 -4.96
C ASP A 414 7.19 0.08 -4.01
N PRO A 415 6.73 -1.17 -4.27
CA PRO A 415 6.97 -2.29 -3.35
C PRO A 415 8.45 -2.62 -3.20
N LEU A 416 9.26 -2.40 -4.24
CA LEU A 416 10.68 -2.64 -4.22
C LEU A 416 11.39 -1.56 -3.39
N SER A 417 11.13 -0.27 -3.64
CA SER A 417 11.71 0.81 -2.84
C SER A 417 11.33 0.67 -1.36
N GLN A 418 10.06 0.38 -1.05
CA GLN A 418 9.60 0.16 0.32
C GLN A 418 10.32 -1.02 0.99
N SER A 419 10.44 -2.17 0.31
CA SER A 419 11.14 -3.33 0.87
C SER A 419 12.62 -3.06 1.14
N LEU A 420 13.29 -2.31 0.26
CA LEU A 420 14.69 -1.95 0.41
C LEU A 420 14.89 -0.96 1.57
N ILE A 421 14.06 0.08 1.68
CA ILE A 421 14.19 1.05 2.76
C ILE A 421 13.83 0.45 4.12
N ASP A 422 12.83 -0.44 4.21
CA ASP A 422 12.47 -1.15 5.44
C ASP A 422 13.68 -1.93 5.99
N LYS A 423 14.36 -2.69 5.12
CA LYS A 423 15.56 -3.46 5.48
C LYS A 423 16.72 -2.54 5.89
N THR A 424 16.95 -1.47 5.13
CA THR A 424 18.02 -0.52 5.40
C THR A 424 17.82 0.21 6.72
N VAL A 425 16.60 0.65 7.03
CA VAL A 425 16.27 1.32 8.31
C VAL A 425 16.53 0.37 9.47
N VAL A 426 16.01 -0.86 9.41
CA VAL A 426 16.22 -1.85 10.49
C VAL A 426 17.70 -2.09 10.74
N ASN A 427 18.48 -2.33 9.69
CA ASN A 427 19.91 -2.63 9.81
C ASN A 427 20.71 -1.43 10.30
N LYS A 428 20.58 -0.27 9.65
CA LYS A 428 21.39 0.91 9.97
C LYS A 428 21.04 1.52 11.31
N VAL A 429 19.76 1.57 11.68
CA VAL A 429 19.37 2.11 12.99
C VAL A 429 19.91 1.23 14.11
N ASN A 430 19.87 -0.10 13.96
CA ASN A 430 20.47 -1.01 14.96
C ASN A 430 21.98 -0.81 15.12
N GLU A 431 22.69 -0.52 14.03
CA GLU A 431 24.11 -0.14 14.07
C GLU A 431 24.31 1.19 14.83
N LEU A 432 23.56 2.22 14.45
CA LEU A 432 23.69 3.58 15.00
C LEU A 432 23.24 3.71 16.46
N LYS A 433 22.37 2.81 16.94
CA LYS A 433 21.97 2.72 18.36
C LYS A 433 23.16 2.51 19.30
N LYS A 434 24.28 1.95 18.81
CA LYS A 434 25.53 1.82 19.59
C LYS A 434 26.13 3.17 19.98
N VAL A 435 25.89 4.21 19.17
CA VAL A 435 26.40 5.57 19.39
C VAL A 435 25.30 6.46 20.00
N ALA A 436 24.09 6.41 19.45
CA ALA A 436 22.98 7.30 19.81
C ALA A 436 22.10 6.82 20.98
N GLY A 437 22.33 5.59 21.45
CA GLY A 437 21.51 4.92 22.46
C GLY A 437 20.32 4.18 21.87
N LYS A 438 19.71 3.29 22.69
CA LYS A 438 18.67 2.34 22.29
C LYS A 438 17.36 2.97 21.77
N ASP A 439 17.10 4.23 22.14
CA ASP A 439 15.88 4.98 21.82
C ASP A 439 16.00 5.78 20.50
N LEU A 440 17.04 5.54 19.70
CA LEU A 440 17.16 6.14 18.37
C LEU A 440 16.02 5.68 17.47
N GLU A 441 15.35 6.66 16.88
CA GLU A 441 14.26 6.51 15.93
C GLU A 441 14.63 7.07 14.55
N ALA A 442 13.84 6.69 13.55
CA ALA A 442 14.05 7.07 12.16
C ALA A 442 12.72 7.40 11.47
N ALA A 443 12.80 8.26 10.45
CA ALA A 443 11.71 8.50 9.53
C ALA A 443 12.29 8.70 8.13
N VAL A 444 11.63 8.12 7.13
CA VAL A 444 12.04 8.25 5.72
C VAL A 444 10.82 8.51 4.86
N VAL A 445 10.93 9.46 3.95
CA VAL A 445 9.95 9.69 2.87
C VAL A 445 10.71 9.69 1.55
N ILE A 446 10.21 8.90 0.61
CA ILE A 446 10.74 8.80 -0.75
C ILE A 446 9.65 9.22 -1.72
N ALA A 447 9.91 10.23 -2.52
CA ALA A 447 8.98 10.74 -3.52
C ALA A 447 9.63 10.76 -4.91
N ASP A 448 8.83 10.51 -5.94
CA ASP A 448 9.20 10.79 -7.31
C ASP A 448 9.64 12.24 -7.48
N ARG A 449 10.77 12.45 -8.16
CA ARG A 449 11.35 13.79 -8.31
C ARG A 449 10.43 14.74 -9.08
N LEU A 450 9.71 14.24 -10.07
CA LEU A 450 8.94 15.05 -11.03
C LEU A 450 7.45 15.08 -10.70
N SER A 451 6.84 13.92 -10.43
CA SER A 451 5.39 13.79 -10.20
C SER A 451 4.97 14.06 -8.75
N GLY A 452 5.91 13.99 -7.80
CA GLY A 452 5.61 14.10 -6.36
C GLY A 452 4.93 12.85 -5.77
N GLU A 453 4.77 11.77 -6.55
CA GLU A 453 4.18 10.54 -6.06
C GLU A 453 5.05 9.90 -4.97
N ILE A 454 4.45 9.57 -3.83
CA ILE A 454 5.16 8.99 -2.69
C ILE A 454 5.40 7.51 -2.97
N ARG A 455 6.67 7.12 -3.11
CA ARG A 455 7.08 5.76 -3.47
C ARG A 455 7.34 4.88 -2.26
N ALA A 456 7.80 5.45 -1.16
CA ALA A 456 7.98 4.72 0.09
C ALA A 456 7.89 5.65 1.30
N MET A 457 7.45 5.10 2.42
CA MET A 457 7.36 5.82 3.69
C MET A 457 7.69 4.91 4.87
N VAL A 458 8.54 5.40 5.76
CA VAL A 458 8.88 4.73 7.02
C VAL A 458 8.67 5.71 8.17
N GLY A 459 7.82 5.36 9.12
CA GLY A 459 7.45 6.21 10.27
C GLY A 459 8.22 5.96 11.57
N GLY A 460 9.14 4.99 11.60
CA GLY A 460 9.89 4.61 12.80
C GLY A 460 11.02 3.63 12.54
N SER A 461 11.83 3.34 13.57
CA SER A 461 12.91 2.34 13.56
C SER A 461 12.40 0.91 13.34
N ARG A 462 11.10 0.68 13.52
CA ARG A 462 10.39 -0.57 13.28
C ARG A 462 9.28 -0.34 12.25
N PRO A 463 9.55 -0.44 10.94
CA PRO A 463 8.62 -0.04 9.88
C PRO A 463 7.22 -0.69 9.95
N GLY A 464 7.15 -1.96 10.36
CA GLY A 464 5.89 -2.72 10.46
C GLY A 464 5.10 -2.52 11.78
N TYR A 465 5.51 -1.59 12.65
CA TYR A 465 4.80 -1.28 13.89
C TYR A 465 3.81 -0.13 13.65
N ALA A 466 2.53 -0.37 13.92
CA ALA A 466 1.50 0.67 13.90
C ALA A 466 1.59 1.48 15.19
N GLY A 467 1.99 2.74 15.08
CA GLY A 467 2.21 3.65 16.20
C GLY A 467 2.45 5.08 15.70
N PHE A 468 3.19 5.88 16.46
CA PHE A 468 3.47 7.27 16.09
C PHE A 468 4.25 7.37 14.77
N ASN A 469 3.63 7.95 13.74
CA ASN A 469 4.20 8.07 12.42
C ASN A 469 5.05 9.33 12.29
N ARG A 470 6.35 9.18 12.50
CA ARG A 470 7.29 10.31 12.51
C ARG A 470 7.45 10.96 11.14
N ALA A 471 7.15 10.25 10.06
CA ALA A 471 7.18 10.84 8.71
C ALA A 471 6.13 11.94 8.52
N LEU A 472 4.98 11.82 9.20
CA LEU A 472 3.86 12.75 9.10
C LEU A 472 3.66 13.63 10.33
N ASN A 473 4.13 13.20 11.50
CA ASN A 473 3.73 13.82 12.78
C ASN A 473 4.90 14.33 13.63
N ALA A 474 6.14 13.90 13.36
CA ALA A 474 7.29 14.42 14.09
C ALA A 474 7.76 15.73 13.47
N SER A 475 7.22 16.85 13.95
CA SER A 475 7.73 18.18 13.60
C SER A 475 9.04 18.43 14.35
N ARG A 476 10.14 18.60 13.61
CA ARG A 476 11.51 18.69 14.14
C ARG A 476 12.26 19.83 13.46
N GLN A 477 13.24 20.41 14.17
CA GLN A 477 14.08 21.43 13.57
C GLN A 477 14.84 20.85 12.39
N ILE A 478 14.82 21.55 11.25
CA ILE A 478 15.45 21.07 10.01
C ILE A 478 16.93 21.46 9.91
N GLY A 479 17.37 22.39 10.76
CA GLY A 479 18.75 22.87 10.82
C GLY A 479 19.26 23.32 9.44
N SER A 480 20.46 22.86 9.07
CA SER A 480 21.08 23.22 7.79
C SER A 480 20.35 22.76 6.52
N LEU A 481 19.25 22.01 6.60
CA LEU A 481 18.37 21.77 5.44
C LEU A 481 17.63 23.04 4.98
N SER A 482 17.57 24.07 5.82
CA SER A 482 17.04 25.40 5.47
C SER A 482 17.82 26.11 4.37
N LYS A 483 19.14 25.89 4.31
CA LYS A 483 20.07 26.71 3.50
C LYS A 483 19.75 26.73 2.01
N PRO A 484 19.45 25.61 1.32
CA PRO A 484 19.09 25.65 -0.09
C PRO A 484 18.01 26.68 -0.45
N ALA A 485 17.01 26.91 0.41
CA ALA A 485 16.00 27.94 0.17
C ALA A 485 16.58 29.37 0.23
N VAL A 486 17.51 29.66 1.16
CA VAL A 486 18.20 30.96 1.24
C VAL A 486 19.02 31.22 -0.03
N TYR A 487 19.74 30.20 -0.50
CA TYR A 487 20.58 30.30 -1.69
C TYR A 487 19.75 30.36 -2.97
N LEU A 488 18.64 29.63 -3.02
CA LEU A 488 17.65 29.72 -4.10
C LEU A 488 17.06 31.14 -4.19
N ALA A 489 16.74 31.75 -3.05
CA ALA A 489 16.24 33.13 -2.99
C ALA A 489 17.27 34.15 -3.52
N ALA A 490 18.57 33.89 -3.27
CA ALA A 490 19.67 34.69 -3.84
C ALA A 490 19.81 34.48 -5.34
N LEU A 491 19.91 33.23 -5.79
CA LEU A 491 20.06 32.85 -7.19
C LEU A 491 18.82 33.17 -8.05
N SER A 492 17.71 33.54 -7.41
CA SER A 492 16.53 34.13 -8.06
C SER A 492 16.68 35.62 -8.40
N GLN A 493 17.82 36.24 -8.07
CA GLN A 493 18.17 37.63 -8.36
C GLN A 493 19.50 37.67 -9.14
N PRO A 494 19.50 37.31 -10.45
CA PRO A 494 20.72 37.14 -11.25
C PRO A 494 21.59 38.40 -11.35
N ASP A 495 20.98 39.59 -11.26
CA ASP A 495 21.67 40.89 -11.28
C ASP A 495 22.54 41.13 -10.03
N ARG A 496 22.29 40.39 -8.94
CA ARG A 496 22.93 40.59 -7.64
C ARG A 496 23.77 39.40 -7.19
N TYR A 497 23.31 38.18 -7.47
CA TYR A 497 23.95 36.96 -6.96
C TYR A 497 24.13 35.89 -8.03
N ASN A 498 25.29 35.26 -8.03
CA ASN A 498 25.63 34.08 -8.81
C ASN A 498 26.47 33.11 -7.95
N LEU A 499 26.86 31.96 -8.51
CA LEU A 499 27.61 30.93 -7.78
C LEU A 499 29.00 31.39 -7.31
N ALA A 500 29.58 32.39 -7.96
CA ALA A 500 30.88 32.99 -7.63
C ALA A 500 30.77 34.15 -6.63
N SER A 501 29.58 34.68 -6.35
CA SER A 501 29.39 35.84 -5.48
C SER A 501 30.11 35.67 -4.13
N PRO A 502 30.95 36.64 -3.71
CA PRO A 502 31.65 36.57 -2.44
C PRO A 502 30.68 36.83 -1.29
N LEU A 503 30.71 35.95 -0.29
CA LEU A 503 29.93 36.06 0.93
C LEU A 503 30.86 36.24 2.13
N GLU A 504 30.57 37.22 2.97
CA GLU A 504 31.33 37.50 4.19
C GLU A 504 31.23 36.34 5.20
N ASP A 505 32.40 35.93 5.71
CA ASP A 505 32.57 34.93 6.77
C ASP A 505 33.35 35.53 7.95
N LYS A 506 32.74 36.56 8.56
CA LYS A 506 33.29 37.31 9.71
C LYS A 506 32.30 37.27 10.90
N PRO A 507 32.78 37.44 12.15
CA PRO A 507 31.90 37.46 13.32
C PRO A 507 30.73 38.43 13.15
N ILE A 508 29.52 37.98 13.46
CA ILE A 508 28.30 38.79 13.45
C ILE A 508 27.64 38.77 14.82
N VAL A 509 27.13 39.92 15.25
CA VAL A 509 26.32 40.08 16.46
C VAL A 509 25.03 40.78 16.06
N LEU A 510 23.90 40.10 16.25
CA LEU A 510 22.58 40.70 16.03
C LEU A 510 21.91 40.96 17.37
N LYS A 511 21.43 42.19 17.58
CA LYS A 511 20.64 42.55 18.76
C LYS A 511 19.19 42.12 18.54
N GLY A 512 18.63 41.39 19.49
CA GLY A 512 17.22 41.01 19.53
C GLY A 512 16.37 42.04 20.27
N ASP A 513 15.05 41.90 20.12
CA ASP A 513 14.04 42.88 20.57
C ASP A 513 14.02 43.14 22.09
N ARG A 514 14.64 42.27 22.89
CA ARG A 514 14.73 42.37 24.36
C ARG A 514 16.16 42.55 24.88
N GLY A 515 17.07 43.08 24.05
CA GLY A 515 18.48 43.27 24.42
C GLY A 515 19.33 41.99 24.44
N SER A 516 18.76 40.85 24.02
CA SER A 516 19.52 39.61 23.82
C SER A 516 20.44 39.74 22.60
N GLU A 517 21.64 39.17 22.66
CA GLU A 517 22.56 39.13 21.52
C GLU A 517 22.60 37.73 20.91
N TRP A 518 22.34 37.64 19.60
CA TRP A 518 22.53 36.42 18.85
C TRP A 518 23.87 36.45 18.11
N LYS A 519 24.75 35.50 18.45
CA LYS A 519 26.11 35.36 17.93
C LYS A 519 26.26 33.99 17.26
N PRO A 520 25.76 33.80 16.03
CA PRO A 520 25.91 32.53 15.34
C PRO A 520 27.40 32.21 15.13
N ARG A 521 27.72 30.94 14.92
CA ARG A 521 29.09 30.45 14.67
C ARG A 521 29.08 29.39 13.58
N ASN A 522 30.18 29.29 12.82
CA ASN A 522 30.42 28.13 11.99
C ASN A 522 30.65 26.88 12.86
N TYR A 523 30.32 25.72 12.32
CA TYR A 523 30.41 24.45 13.05
C TYR A 523 31.86 24.15 13.50
N ASP A 524 32.84 24.46 12.66
CA ASP A 524 34.27 24.33 12.92
C ASP A 524 34.86 25.50 13.75
N ARG A 525 34.04 26.50 14.06
CA ARG A 525 34.41 27.73 14.79
C ARG A 525 35.50 28.57 14.10
N GLN A 526 35.68 28.40 12.79
CA GLN A 526 36.65 29.17 12.00
C GLN A 526 35.96 30.24 11.15
N PHE A 527 36.69 31.31 10.86
CA PHE A 527 36.30 32.40 9.95
C PHE A 527 37.26 32.44 8.78
N ARG A 528 36.74 32.69 7.58
CA ARG A 528 37.49 32.63 6.31
C ARG A 528 37.58 33.99 5.61
N GLY A 529 37.07 35.05 6.23
CA GLY A 529 37.01 36.38 5.62
C GLY A 529 35.90 36.45 4.58
N GLN A 530 36.13 35.89 3.39
CA GLN A 530 35.11 35.74 2.36
C GLN A 530 35.14 34.35 1.73
N VAL A 531 33.97 33.85 1.34
CA VAL A 531 33.83 32.58 0.65
C VAL A 531 32.82 32.71 -0.50
N PRO A 532 33.04 32.02 -1.64
CA PRO A 532 32.08 31.99 -2.73
C PRO A 532 30.76 31.33 -2.31
N LEU A 533 29.65 31.81 -2.86
CA LEU A 533 28.30 31.26 -2.63
C LEU A 533 28.25 29.74 -2.84
N LEU A 534 28.85 29.23 -3.93
CA LEU A 534 28.95 27.79 -4.17
C LEU A 534 29.64 27.03 -3.02
N LYS A 535 30.81 27.51 -2.59
CA LYS A 535 31.58 26.86 -1.50
C LYS A 535 30.86 26.97 -0.16
N ALA A 536 30.17 28.09 0.09
CA ALA A 536 29.42 28.31 1.31
C ALA A 536 28.27 27.31 1.47
N LEU A 537 27.53 27.03 0.39
CA LEU A 537 26.49 26.00 0.39
C LEU A 537 27.09 24.59 0.48
N ALA A 538 28.11 24.29 -0.34
CA ALA A 538 28.78 22.99 -0.40
C ALA A 538 29.28 22.53 0.97
N ASN A 539 29.95 23.44 1.70
CA ASN A 539 30.47 23.18 3.04
C ASN A 539 29.48 23.52 4.15
N SER A 540 28.30 24.02 3.80
CA SER A 540 27.23 24.36 4.73
C SER A 540 27.68 25.33 5.83
N TYR A 541 28.37 26.42 5.47
CA TYR A 541 28.81 27.44 6.44
C TYR A 541 27.63 28.26 6.98
N ASN A 542 27.66 28.59 8.27
CA ASN A 542 26.54 29.26 8.95
C ASN A 542 26.60 30.77 8.73
N ILE A 543 27.76 31.38 8.98
CA ILE A 543 27.92 32.84 8.93
C ILE A 543 27.65 33.41 7.53
N PRO A 544 28.21 32.85 6.44
CA PRO A 544 27.91 33.36 5.09
C PRO A 544 26.43 33.25 4.74
N THR A 545 25.76 32.20 5.23
CA THR A 545 24.31 31.99 5.00
C THR A 545 23.48 33.04 5.75
N VAL A 546 23.85 33.39 6.98
CA VAL A 546 23.19 34.45 7.75
C VAL A 546 23.37 35.79 7.06
N ASN A 547 24.61 36.14 6.68
CA ASN A 547 24.89 37.38 5.96
C ASN A 547 24.11 37.48 4.65
N LEU A 548 24.08 36.40 3.86
CA LEU A 548 23.30 36.31 2.64
C LEU A 548 21.80 36.53 2.92
N GLY A 549 21.22 35.76 3.83
CA GLY A 549 19.79 35.87 4.14
C GLY A 549 19.38 37.25 4.70
N LEU A 550 20.23 37.90 5.49
CA LEU A 550 19.98 39.27 5.95
C LEU A 550 20.05 40.28 4.79
N SER A 551 21.01 40.13 3.87
CA SER A 551 21.13 41.00 2.69
C SER A 551 19.98 40.86 1.69
N LEU A 552 19.31 39.70 1.68
CA LEU A 552 18.09 39.45 0.90
C LEU A 552 16.84 39.99 1.61
N GLY A 553 16.87 40.05 2.94
CA GLY A 553 15.71 40.29 3.79
C GLY A 553 14.92 39.01 4.08
N LEU A 554 14.49 38.84 5.34
CA LEU A 554 13.80 37.63 5.81
C LEU A 554 12.48 37.36 5.06
N GLY A 555 11.78 38.41 4.64
CA GLY A 555 10.53 38.28 3.87
C GLY A 555 10.71 37.52 2.56
N LYS A 556 11.80 37.78 1.81
CA LYS A 556 12.08 37.10 0.54
C LYS A 556 12.42 35.63 0.72
N VAL A 557 13.11 35.32 1.83
CA VAL A 557 13.43 33.94 2.20
C VAL A 557 12.14 33.18 2.58
N ILE A 558 11.25 33.80 3.35
CA ILE A 558 9.94 33.20 3.71
C ILE A 558 9.07 32.97 2.46
N GLU A 559 8.99 33.94 1.54
CA GLU A 559 8.30 33.78 0.25
C GLU A 559 8.85 32.59 -0.55
N THR A 560 10.17 32.37 -0.49
CA THR A 560 10.79 31.21 -1.13
C THR A 560 10.35 29.90 -0.47
N TYR A 561 10.30 29.83 0.86
CA TYR A 561 9.79 28.65 1.57
C TYR A 561 8.34 28.34 1.20
N GLU A 562 7.48 29.35 1.11
CA GLU A 562 6.08 29.20 0.70
C GLU A 562 5.96 28.60 -0.71
N LYS A 563 6.73 29.15 -1.67
CA LYS A 563 6.80 28.62 -3.04
C LYS A 563 7.27 27.18 -3.09
N LEU A 564 8.19 26.80 -2.21
CA LEU A 564 8.66 25.41 -2.09
C LEU A 564 7.64 24.46 -1.44
N GLY A 565 6.57 24.99 -0.84
CA GLY A 565 5.47 24.23 -0.26
C GLY A 565 5.48 24.12 1.27
N VAL A 566 6.25 24.97 1.95
CA VAL A 566 6.21 25.10 3.41
C VAL A 566 5.10 26.07 3.80
N ASP A 567 4.37 25.78 4.87
CA ASP A 567 3.36 26.67 5.42
C ASP A 567 4.02 27.89 6.10
N PRO A 568 3.78 29.14 5.66
CA PRO A 568 4.33 30.34 6.28
C PRO A 568 4.03 30.48 7.78
N ASP A 569 2.90 29.94 8.25
CA ASP A 569 2.49 30.04 9.66
C ASP A 569 3.40 29.22 10.59
N GLN A 570 4.14 28.25 10.04
CA GLN A 570 5.16 27.49 10.77
C GLN A 570 6.48 28.26 10.92
N ILE A 571 6.65 29.40 10.24
CA ILE A 571 7.91 30.14 10.18
C ILE A 571 7.83 31.44 11.00
N THR A 572 8.55 31.45 12.13
CA THR A 572 8.75 32.69 12.89
C THR A 572 9.76 33.60 12.17
N ARG A 573 9.39 34.87 11.96
CA ARG A 573 10.21 35.87 11.27
C ARG A 573 11.36 36.40 12.16
N VAL A 574 12.37 35.56 12.38
CA VAL A 574 13.59 35.89 13.13
C VAL A 574 14.85 35.44 12.39
N PRO A 575 16.02 36.09 12.56
CA PRO A 575 17.24 35.74 11.82
C PRO A 575 17.69 34.27 11.93
N SER A 576 17.38 33.61 13.05
CA SER A 576 17.70 32.20 13.26
C SER A 576 16.98 31.25 12.28
N LEU A 577 15.90 31.70 11.61
CA LEU A 577 15.23 30.93 10.57
C LEU A 577 16.18 30.57 9.41
N LEU A 578 17.16 31.43 9.12
CA LEU A 578 18.16 31.23 8.06
C LEU A 578 19.05 30.00 8.30
N LEU A 579 19.08 29.51 9.55
CA LEU A 579 19.78 28.30 9.96
C LEU A 579 18.82 27.15 10.34
N GLY A 580 17.53 27.29 10.04
CA GLY A 580 16.51 26.26 10.24
C GLY A 580 15.96 26.16 11.65
N ALA A 581 15.88 27.29 12.36
CA ALA A 581 15.25 27.40 13.69
C ALA A 581 13.70 27.41 13.63
N PHE A 582 13.12 26.54 12.81
CA PHE A 582 11.69 26.24 12.72
C PHE A 582 11.54 24.74 12.45
N THR A 583 10.35 24.20 12.70
CA THR A 583 10.13 22.76 12.72
C THR A 583 9.27 22.32 11.54
N LEU A 584 9.71 21.28 10.83
CA LEU A 584 8.95 20.61 9.78
C LEU A 584 8.94 19.10 10.02
N THR A 585 7.95 18.43 9.45
CA THR A 585 7.90 16.99 9.31
C THR A 585 8.76 16.51 8.13
N PRO A 586 9.22 15.25 8.12
CA PRO A 586 9.90 14.67 6.97
C PRO A 586 9.10 14.78 5.65
N MET A 587 7.77 14.71 5.71
CA MET A 587 6.89 14.93 4.55
C MET A 587 7.03 16.35 3.98
N GLU A 588 6.95 17.38 4.83
CA GLU A 588 7.08 18.79 4.41
C GLU A 588 8.49 19.09 3.87
N VAL A 589 9.53 18.54 4.50
CA VAL A 589 10.91 18.63 3.99
C VAL A 589 11.00 17.99 2.61
N THR A 590 10.37 16.83 2.40
CA THR A 590 10.36 16.18 1.08
C THR A 590 9.66 17.04 0.04
N GLN A 591 8.53 17.69 0.37
CA GLN A 591 7.85 18.61 -0.55
C GLN A 591 8.76 19.78 -0.96
N MET A 592 9.47 20.36 0.01
CA MET A 592 10.41 21.46 -0.23
C MET A 592 11.49 21.04 -1.25
N PHE A 593 12.12 19.89 -1.04
CA PHE A 593 13.18 19.39 -1.93
C PHE A 593 12.66 18.78 -3.24
N GLN A 594 11.41 18.31 -3.29
CA GLN A 594 10.76 17.90 -4.55
C GLN A 594 10.67 19.10 -5.48
N THR A 595 10.20 20.25 -4.99
CA THR A 595 10.12 21.48 -5.79
C THR A 595 11.50 21.96 -6.27
N ILE A 596 12.54 21.86 -5.44
CA ILE A 596 13.92 22.19 -5.86
C ILE A 596 14.43 21.17 -6.89
N GLY A 597 14.19 19.89 -6.66
CA GLY A 597 14.69 18.79 -7.48
C GLY A 597 14.03 18.67 -8.85
N SER A 598 12.86 19.26 -9.06
CA SER A 598 12.05 19.18 -10.29
C SER A 598 12.26 20.35 -11.26
N GLY A 599 13.34 21.12 -11.13
CA GLY A 599 13.54 22.33 -11.93
C GLY A 599 12.62 23.48 -11.49
N GLY A 600 12.24 23.53 -10.21
CA GLY A 600 11.42 24.58 -9.64
C GLY A 600 9.92 24.36 -9.76
N ARG A 601 9.49 23.16 -10.21
CA ARG A 601 8.08 22.83 -10.41
C ARG A 601 7.50 22.10 -9.20
N LYS A 602 6.56 22.74 -8.49
CA LYS A 602 5.91 22.13 -7.34
C LYS A 602 4.88 21.10 -7.81
N ALA A 603 5.10 19.84 -7.45
CA ALA A 603 4.10 18.78 -7.54
C ALA A 603 3.69 18.38 -6.11
N LYS A 604 2.40 18.48 -5.79
CA LYS A 604 1.91 18.14 -4.43
C LYS A 604 2.17 16.66 -4.17
N LEU A 605 2.82 16.35 -3.05
CA LEU A 605 3.06 14.96 -2.66
C LEU A 605 1.75 14.19 -2.52
N THR A 606 1.71 12.97 -3.04
CA THR A 606 0.49 12.14 -3.05
C THR A 606 0.79 10.65 -2.95
N ALA A 607 0.02 9.95 -2.13
CA ALA A 607 0.01 8.49 -2.00
C ALA A 607 -1.12 7.84 -2.82
N LEU A 608 -2.16 8.60 -3.17
CA LEU A 608 -3.36 8.10 -3.83
C LEU A 608 -3.33 8.34 -5.34
N ARG A 609 -3.35 7.26 -6.12
CA ARG A 609 -3.43 7.31 -7.59
C ARG A 609 -4.87 7.29 -8.08
N ALA A 610 -5.65 6.29 -7.67
CA ALA A 610 -7.04 6.16 -8.11
C ALA A 610 -7.88 5.35 -7.10
N VAL A 611 -9.20 5.57 -7.13
CA VAL A 611 -10.19 4.74 -6.44
C VAL A 611 -11.25 4.33 -7.45
N VAL A 612 -11.47 3.03 -7.58
CA VAL A 612 -12.36 2.42 -8.56
C VAL A 612 -13.30 1.46 -7.87
N THR A 613 -14.56 1.43 -8.27
CA THR A 613 -15.55 0.46 -7.78
C THR A 613 -15.31 -0.95 -8.36
N GLN A 614 -16.08 -1.92 -7.91
CA GLN A 614 -16.00 -3.29 -8.45
C GLN A 614 -16.44 -3.38 -9.90
N ASP A 615 -17.47 -2.62 -10.28
CA ASP A 615 -18.00 -2.50 -11.65
C ASP A 615 -17.15 -1.63 -12.58
N GLY A 616 -16.05 -1.04 -12.07
CA GLY A 616 -15.08 -0.29 -12.88
C GLY A 616 -15.33 1.21 -12.96
N GLN A 617 -16.31 1.74 -12.22
CA GLN A 617 -16.52 3.18 -12.12
C GLN A 617 -15.38 3.84 -11.34
N VAL A 618 -14.79 4.88 -11.93
CA VAL A 618 -13.71 5.66 -11.31
C VAL A 618 -14.32 6.72 -10.38
N LEU A 619 -14.15 6.56 -9.07
CA LEU A 619 -14.59 7.55 -8.06
C LEU A 619 -13.60 8.70 -7.93
N TYR A 620 -12.30 8.38 -8.06
CA TYR A 620 -11.22 9.36 -8.00
C TYR A 620 -10.06 8.93 -8.86
N ARG A 621 -9.41 9.90 -9.51
CA ARG A 621 -8.15 9.70 -10.22
C ARG A 621 -7.28 10.94 -10.07
N ASN A 622 -6.04 10.73 -9.63
CA ASN A 622 -5.04 11.75 -9.57
C ASN A 622 -4.32 11.86 -10.92
N TRP A 623 -4.35 13.05 -11.50
CA TRP A 623 -3.51 13.41 -12.64
C TRP A 623 -2.38 14.27 -12.09
N PRO A 624 -1.09 13.89 -12.26
CA PRO A 624 0.02 14.68 -11.76
C PRO A 624 -0.05 16.12 -12.25
N LYS A 625 -0.35 17.05 -11.33
CA LYS A 625 -0.35 18.49 -11.59
C LYS A 625 0.91 19.08 -11.01
N SER A 626 1.69 19.73 -11.88
CA SER A 626 2.96 20.35 -11.52
C SER A 626 2.95 21.77 -12.07
N SER A 627 3.23 22.75 -11.22
CA SER A 627 3.25 24.18 -11.57
C SER A 627 4.61 24.79 -11.26
N GLN A 628 5.12 25.65 -12.13
CA GLN A 628 6.36 26.39 -11.87
C GLN A 628 6.17 27.28 -10.64
N ALA A 629 6.93 27.02 -9.57
CA ALA A 629 6.82 27.75 -8.31
C ALA A 629 8.01 28.71 -8.09
N VAL A 630 9.20 28.33 -8.56
CA VAL A 630 10.42 29.15 -8.56
C VAL A 630 11.06 29.11 -9.96
N SER A 631 11.99 30.02 -10.27
CA SER A 631 12.70 30.00 -11.56
C SER A 631 13.41 28.66 -11.80
N GLU A 632 13.32 28.15 -13.03
CA GLU A 632 14.03 26.95 -13.47
C GLU A 632 15.55 27.14 -13.37
N GLN A 633 16.06 28.30 -13.79
CA GLN A 633 17.47 28.67 -13.72
C GLN A 633 17.98 28.70 -12.28
N ALA A 634 17.25 29.36 -11.37
CA ALA A 634 17.63 29.44 -9.97
C ALA A 634 17.61 28.06 -9.28
N SER A 635 16.58 27.23 -9.58
CA SER A 635 16.50 25.85 -9.13
C SER A 635 17.65 25.00 -9.66
N TRP A 636 17.98 25.13 -10.95
CA TRP A 636 19.08 24.42 -11.59
C TRP A 636 20.42 24.78 -10.94
N LEU A 637 20.70 26.08 -10.71
CA LEU A 637 21.93 26.54 -10.06
C LEU A 637 22.02 26.05 -8.61
N THR A 638 20.88 26.01 -7.90
CA THR A 638 20.80 25.44 -6.55
C THR A 638 21.09 23.94 -6.57
N MET A 639 20.53 23.19 -7.52
CA MET A 639 20.82 21.76 -7.72
C MET A 639 22.28 21.50 -8.09
N TYR A 640 22.88 22.33 -8.94
CA TYR A 640 24.30 22.29 -9.25
C TYR A 640 25.16 22.47 -7.99
N ALA A 641 24.84 23.46 -7.16
CA ALA A 641 25.53 23.66 -5.89
C ALA A 641 25.31 22.52 -4.89
N MET A 642 24.14 21.86 -4.91
CA MET A 642 23.89 20.65 -4.14
C MET A 642 24.64 19.42 -4.66
N LYS A 643 24.97 19.33 -5.96
CA LYS A 643 25.92 18.33 -6.47
C LYS A 643 27.31 18.56 -5.90
N GLU A 644 27.72 19.82 -5.71
CA GLU A 644 29.00 20.16 -5.07
C GLU A 644 29.07 19.75 -3.58
N VAL A 645 27.94 19.81 -2.86
CA VAL A 645 27.82 19.26 -1.49
C VAL A 645 28.22 17.78 -1.46
N VAL A 646 27.81 17.01 -2.48
CA VAL A 646 28.12 15.59 -2.59
C VAL A 646 29.52 15.35 -3.15
N ARG A 647 30.00 16.17 -4.08
CA ARG A 647 31.31 16.00 -4.72
C ARG A 647 32.47 16.26 -3.77
N SER A 648 32.41 17.36 -3.02
CA SER A 648 33.54 17.84 -2.19
C SER A 648 33.14 18.31 -0.79
N GLY A 649 31.85 18.62 -0.58
CA GLY A 649 31.32 19.20 0.64
C GLY A 649 30.91 18.21 1.74
N THR A 650 29.86 18.56 2.49
CA THR A 650 29.41 17.78 3.66
C THR A 650 28.85 16.38 3.32
N GLY A 651 28.51 16.14 2.05
CA GLY A 651 28.04 14.87 1.50
C GLY A 651 29.12 14.01 0.84
N ARG A 652 30.39 14.44 0.84
CA ARG A 652 31.53 13.79 0.15
C ARG A 652 31.72 12.30 0.38
N TYR A 653 31.13 11.76 1.44
CA TYR A 653 31.12 10.32 1.71
C TYR A 653 30.55 9.49 0.55
N LEU A 654 29.59 10.04 -0.22
CA LEU A 654 28.98 9.32 -1.35
C LEU A 654 29.85 9.32 -2.61
N ASN A 655 30.73 10.30 -2.78
CA ASN A 655 31.47 10.53 -4.03
C ASN A 655 32.32 9.32 -4.48
N PRO A 656 33.07 8.62 -3.60
CA PRO A 656 33.88 7.47 -4.02
C PRO A 656 33.06 6.31 -4.59
N SER A 657 31.81 6.13 -4.14
CA SER A 657 30.96 5.01 -4.56
C SER A 657 29.94 5.38 -5.64
N PHE A 658 29.52 6.65 -5.68
CA PHE A 658 28.39 7.10 -6.50
C PHE A 658 28.66 8.38 -7.28
N GLY A 659 29.93 8.81 -7.41
CA GLY A 659 30.30 10.02 -8.14
C GLY A 659 29.82 10.02 -9.60
N TRP A 660 29.77 8.85 -10.24
CA TRP A 660 29.25 8.65 -11.60
C TRP A 660 27.76 9.01 -11.75
N ALA A 661 26.95 8.85 -10.69
CA ALA A 661 25.53 9.15 -10.73
C ALA A 661 25.24 10.66 -10.60
N GLY A 662 26.23 11.47 -10.23
CA GLY A 662 26.09 12.91 -10.12
C GLY A 662 25.01 13.36 -9.12
N LEU A 663 24.88 12.65 -8.00
CA LEU A 663 23.86 12.89 -6.97
C LEU A 663 23.91 14.33 -6.44
N ALA A 664 22.74 14.88 -6.13
CA ALA A 664 22.61 16.12 -5.37
C ALA A 664 22.15 15.81 -3.95
N GLY A 665 22.55 16.63 -2.96
CA GLY A 665 22.04 16.43 -1.61
C GLY A 665 22.40 17.53 -0.63
N LYS A 666 21.80 17.44 0.56
CA LYS A 666 22.06 18.37 1.65
C LYS A 666 22.03 17.66 3.00
N THR A 667 23.04 17.92 3.83
CA THR A 667 23.06 17.49 5.24
C THR A 667 22.37 18.54 6.12
N GLY A 668 21.64 18.06 7.14
CA GLY A 668 21.11 18.88 8.22
C GLY A 668 21.56 18.34 9.57
N THR A 669 22.00 19.24 10.45
CA THR A 669 22.33 18.96 11.84
C THR A 669 21.74 20.08 12.67
N THR A 670 21.06 19.75 13.76
CA THR A 670 20.54 20.71 14.73
C THR A 670 21.46 20.87 15.93
N ASP A 671 21.23 21.91 16.74
CA ASP A 671 22.03 22.17 17.93
C ASP A 671 22.06 20.96 18.87
N ASN A 672 23.21 20.75 19.51
CA ASN A 672 23.47 19.59 20.37
C ASN A 672 23.25 18.23 19.70
N ASN A 673 23.27 18.15 18.36
CA ASN A 673 23.07 16.91 17.60
C ASN A 673 21.76 16.20 17.97
N ARG A 674 20.67 16.96 18.17
CA ARG A 674 19.35 16.38 18.48
C ARG A 674 18.75 15.66 17.27
N ASP A 675 18.92 16.25 16.09
CA ASP A 675 18.40 15.74 14.83
C ASP A 675 19.52 15.61 13.81
N SER A 676 19.56 14.45 13.16
CA SER A 676 20.41 14.16 12.01
C SER A 676 19.53 14.02 10.79
N TRP A 677 19.76 14.87 9.80
CA TRP A 677 18.98 14.93 8.57
C TRP A 677 19.86 14.75 7.35
N TYR A 678 19.30 14.13 6.32
CA TYR A 678 19.86 14.13 4.98
C TYR A 678 18.75 14.12 3.94
N VAL A 679 18.91 14.93 2.91
CA VAL A 679 18.11 14.82 1.68
C VAL A 679 19.04 14.52 0.53
N GLY A 680 18.76 13.43 -0.18
CA GLY A 680 19.47 13.03 -1.40
C GLY A 680 18.52 13.00 -2.59
N ILE A 681 19.03 13.39 -3.75
CA ILE A 681 18.29 13.48 -5.01
C ILE A 681 19.12 12.80 -6.10
N ASP A 682 18.52 11.82 -6.78
CA ASP A 682 19.06 11.21 -7.99
C ASP A 682 18.16 11.51 -9.20
N GLY A 683 18.39 10.88 -10.36
CA GLY A 683 17.56 11.12 -11.56
C GLY A 683 16.07 10.82 -11.34
N ARG A 684 15.76 9.96 -10.37
CA ARG A 684 14.49 9.28 -10.18
C ARG A 684 13.66 9.87 -9.03
N GLU A 685 14.29 10.11 -7.88
CA GLU A 685 13.58 10.36 -6.62
C GLU A 685 14.30 11.32 -5.66
N VAL A 686 13.49 11.91 -4.78
CA VAL A 686 13.94 12.67 -3.60
C VAL A 686 13.76 11.79 -2.38
N VAL A 687 14.83 11.60 -1.61
CA VAL A 687 14.86 10.77 -0.40
C VAL A 687 15.20 11.65 0.80
N THR A 688 14.25 11.82 1.71
CA THR A 688 14.44 12.52 2.98
C THR A 688 14.60 11.51 4.11
N VAL A 689 15.71 11.59 4.84
CA VAL A 689 16.01 10.77 6.00
C VAL A 689 16.14 11.66 7.24
N TRP A 690 15.40 11.32 8.29
CA TRP A 690 15.56 11.86 9.64
C TRP A 690 15.94 10.76 10.62
N LEU A 691 16.87 11.08 11.52
CA LEU A 691 17.21 10.30 12.70
C LEU A 691 17.18 11.20 13.94
N GLY A 692 16.55 10.74 15.01
CA GLY A 692 16.40 11.50 16.24
C GLY A 692 15.88 10.65 17.39
N ARG A 693 15.70 11.28 18.54
CA ARG A 693 15.08 10.65 19.72
C ARG A 693 13.75 11.34 20.05
N ASP A 694 12.75 10.58 20.48
CA ASP A 694 11.46 11.14 20.87
C ASP A 694 11.55 12.07 22.08
N ASP A 695 12.49 11.80 22.98
CA ASP A 695 12.80 12.63 24.14
C ASP A 695 13.57 13.92 23.82
N ASN A 696 13.80 14.22 22.53
CA ASN A 696 14.58 15.37 22.04
C ASN A 696 16.01 15.48 22.60
N LYS A 697 16.57 14.40 23.19
CA LYS A 697 17.96 14.40 23.64
C LYS A 697 18.91 14.23 22.46
N SER A 698 20.19 14.54 22.71
CA SER A 698 21.25 14.39 21.72
C SER A 698 21.35 12.94 21.22
N THR A 699 21.49 12.78 19.91
CA THR A 699 21.83 11.50 19.26
C THR A 699 23.34 11.30 19.17
N LYS A 700 24.15 12.34 19.42
CA LYS A 700 25.58 12.39 19.07
C LYS A 700 25.88 12.20 17.56
N LEU A 701 24.85 12.13 16.72
CA LEU A 701 24.97 11.98 15.27
C LEU A 701 24.80 13.34 14.59
N THR A 702 25.59 13.57 13.57
CA THR A 702 25.42 14.70 12.64
C THR A 702 24.67 14.23 11.39
N GLY A 703 24.23 15.13 10.52
CA GLY A 703 23.69 14.75 9.21
C GLY A 703 24.63 13.83 8.41
N SER A 704 25.95 14.03 8.50
CA SER A 704 26.96 13.25 7.76
C SER A 704 27.33 11.90 8.41
N SER A 705 27.14 11.74 9.72
CA SER A 705 27.45 10.50 10.45
C SER A 705 26.23 9.62 10.74
N GLY A 706 25.01 10.18 10.66
CA GLY A 706 23.74 9.46 10.83
C GLY A 706 22.96 9.30 9.53
N ALA A 707 22.05 10.23 9.25
CA ALA A 707 21.07 10.14 8.16
C ALA A 707 21.70 9.89 6.78
N LEU A 708 22.84 10.53 6.47
CA LEU A 708 23.59 10.29 5.23
C LEU A 708 24.04 8.83 5.08
N ARG A 709 24.38 8.16 6.18
CA ARG A 709 24.83 6.76 6.17
C ARG A 709 23.68 5.80 5.90
N LEU A 710 22.49 6.11 6.39
CA LEU A 710 21.28 5.36 6.07
C LEU A 710 20.90 5.55 4.59
N TYR A 711 20.95 6.79 4.09
CA TYR A 711 20.74 7.08 2.67
C TYR A 711 21.73 6.31 1.78
N ALA A 712 23.02 6.29 2.14
CA ALA A 712 24.05 5.57 1.38
C ALA A 712 23.75 4.07 1.26
N ASP A 713 23.29 3.42 2.33
CA ASP A 713 22.94 2.00 2.30
C ASP A 713 21.70 1.74 1.43
N TYR A 714 20.70 2.63 1.47
CA TYR A 714 19.51 2.53 0.61
C TYR A 714 19.88 2.71 -0.87
N ILE A 715 20.65 3.75 -1.20
CA ILE A 715 21.03 4.06 -2.58
C ILE A 715 21.90 2.95 -3.18
N LYS A 716 22.75 2.31 -2.36
CA LYS A 716 23.53 1.13 -2.74
C LYS A 716 22.66 -0.08 -3.07
N ALA A 717 21.62 -0.33 -2.27
CA ALA A 717 20.75 -1.49 -2.46
C ALA A 717 19.83 -1.33 -3.68
N ARG A 718 19.37 -0.10 -3.94
CA ARG A 718 18.42 0.24 -5.00
C ARG A 718 19.11 0.61 -6.34
N GLN A 719 20.37 1.04 -6.31
CA GLN A 719 21.22 1.48 -7.45
C GLN A 719 20.78 2.83 -8.09
N PRO A 720 21.57 3.92 -7.99
CA PRO A 720 21.20 5.26 -8.45
C PRO A 720 20.97 5.40 -9.95
N GLU A 721 19.95 6.18 -10.30
CA GLU A 721 19.77 6.67 -11.65
C GLU A 721 20.56 7.98 -11.79
N PRO A 722 21.36 8.14 -12.86
CA PRO A 722 22.13 9.36 -13.09
C PRO A 722 21.25 10.62 -13.05
N LEU A 723 21.64 11.57 -12.20
CA LEU A 723 21.00 12.87 -12.14
C LEU A 723 21.56 13.79 -13.25
N VAL A 724 20.87 13.76 -14.39
CA VAL A 724 21.11 14.67 -15.51
C VAL A 724 20.32 15.95 -15.27
N LEU A 725 21.03 17.07 -15.23
CA LEU A 725 20.44 18.41 -15.16
C LEU A 725 20.42 18.99 -16.58
N ASN A 726 19.24 19.02 -17.21
CA ASN A 726 19.07 19.64 -18.53
C ASN A 726 19.42 21.12 -18.44
N TRP A 727 20.22 21.63 -19.39
CA TRP A 727 20.66 23.03 -19.41
C TRP A 727 19.47 23.95 -19.76
N PRO A 728 18.99 24.81 -18.85
CA PRO A 728 17.90 25.73 -19.12
C PRO A 728 18.33 26.85 -20.09
N SER A 729 17.34 27.49 -20.72
CA SER A 729 17.58 28.73 -21.45
C SER A 729 18.13 29.81 -20.50
N GLU A 730 18.88 30.76 -21.07
CA GLU A 730 19.46 31.90 -20.34
C GLU A 730 20.52 31.53 -19.30
N LEU A 731 20.98 30.27 -19.24
CA LEU A 731 22.23 29.96 -18.54
C LEU A 731 23.43 30.12 -19.48
N ALA A 732 24.46 30.80 -18.99
CA ALA A 732 25.76 30.92 -19.63
C ALA A 732 26.83 30.16 -18.82
N SER A 733 27.79 29.56 -19.52
CA SER A 733 29.01 29.02 -18.90
C SER A 733 30.06 30.12 -18.85
N VAL A 734 30.26 30.69 -17.67
CA VAL A 734 31.09 31.87 -17.48
C VAL A 734 32.45 31.47 -16.89
N PRO A 735 33.56 31.75 -17.59
CA PRO A 735 34.91 31.59 -17.07
C PRO A 735 35.17 32.39 -15.79
N TYR A 736 35.90 31.79 -14.84
CA TYR A 736 36.24 32.40 -13.56
C TYR A 736 37.65 31.99 -13.11
N GLN A 737 38.38 32.90 -12.47
CA GLN A 737 39.60 32.62 -11.72
C GLN A 737 39.37 32.75 -10.22
N VAL A 738 40.17 32.03 -9.44
CA VAL A 738 40.25 32.25 -7.99
C VAL A 738 41.48 33.11 -7.70
N ARG A 739 41.29 34.36 -7.28
CA ARG A 739 42.36 35.27 -6.83
C ARG A 739 42.15 35.60 -5.36
N ASP A 740 43.15 35.35 -4.51
CA ASP A 740 43.08 35.55 -3.05
C ASP A 740 41.85 34.90 -2.38
N GLY A 741 41.42 33.73 -2.89
CA GLY A 741 40.24 33.01 -2.41
C GLY A 741 38.89 33.54 -2.91
N GLN A 742 38.88 34.66 -3.63
CA GLN A 742 37.71 35.25 -4.28
C GLN A 742 37.55 34.75 -5.72
N PHE A 743 36.31 34.56 -6.16
CA PHE A 743 36.02 34.15 -7.52
C PHE A 743 35.79 35.41 -8.36
N VAL A 744 36.67 35.62 -9.33
CA VAL A 744 36.63 36.76 -10.24
C VAL A 744 36.32 36.23 -11.62
N THR A 745 35.32 36.80 -12.29
CA THR A 745 35.02 36.46 -13.68
C THR A 745 36.18 36.90 -14.56
N ASP A 746 36.79 35.95 -15.26
CA ASP A 746 37.89 36.17 -16.19
C ASP A 746 37.62 35.33 -17.42
N CYS A 747 37.20 35.98 -18.51
CA CYS A 747 36.78 35.34 -19.76
C CYS A 747 37.86 34.43 -20.38
N PHE A 748 39.10 34.52 -19.91
CA PHE A 748 40.25 33.74 -20.39
C PHE A 748 40.65 32.61 -19.44
N SER A 749 39.84 32.33 -18.40
CA SER A 749 40.08 31.21 -17.51
C SER A 749 39.57 29.87 -18.05
N ASP A 750 40.31 28.80 -17.78
CA ASP A 750 39.87 27.43 -18.06
C ASP A 750 38.73 26.95 -17.15
N SER A 751 38.62 27.54 -15.94
CA SER A 751 37.58 27.15 -14.97
C SER A 751 36.28 27.89 -15.29
N LYS A 752 35.16 27.17 -15.40
CA LYS A 752 33.85 27.75 -15.76
C LYS A 752 32.79 27.45 -14.70
N LEU A 753 31.92 28.42 -14.45
CA LEU A 753 30.71 28.25 -13.62
C LEU A 753 29.46 28.59 -14.42
N PRO A 754 28.37 27.87 -14.20
CA PRO A 754 27.08 28.25 -14.74
C PRO A 754 26.56 29.51 -14.04
N MET A 755 26.04 30.46 -14.82
CA MET A 755 25.42 31.69 -14.34
C MET A 755 24.12 31.95 -15.11
N TRP A 756 23.12 32.50 -14.43
CA TRP A 756 21.91 32.97 -15.10
C TRP A 756 22.18 34.35 -15.70
N ASP A 757 22.10 34.41 -17.03
CA ASP A 757 22.47 35.53 -17.89
C ASP A 757 21.28 35.90 -18.81
N PRO A 758 20.18 36.46 -18.24
CA PRO A 758 18.94 36.71 -18.98
C PRO A 758 19.14 37.65 -20.18
N ASP A 759 20.04 38.63 -20.07
CA ASP A 759 20.31 39.61 -21.13
C ASP A 759 21.43 39.17 -22.11
N GLY A 760 21.99 37.98 -21.90
CA GLY A 760 23.14 37.46 -22.65
C GLY A 760 24.40 38.30 -22.48
N TYR A 761 24.53 39.03 -21.38
CA TYR A 761 25.65 39.92 -21.08
C TYR A 761 26.97 39.16 -21.05
N TRP A 762 27.04 38.07 -20.28
CA TRP A 762 28.26 37.29 -20.11
C TRP A 762 28.63 36.55 -21.39
N ARG A 763 27.65 36.00 -22.09
CA ARG A 763 27.85 35.37 -23.39
C ARG A 763 28.51 36.33 -24.39
N LYS A 764 27.93 37.53 -24.55
CA LYS A 764 28.48 38.59 -25.43
C LYS A 764 29.87 39.07 -25.00
N ARG A 765 30.14 39.11 -23.68
CA ARG A 765 31.40 39.62 -23.13
C ARG A 765 32.54 38.63 -23.33
N CYS A 766 32.30 37.34 -23.13
CA CYS A 766 33.34 36.31 -23.20
C CYS A 766 33.48 35.63 -24.57
N ASP A 767 32.57 35.87 -25.53
CA ASP A 767 32.71 35.44 -26.93
C ASP A 767 33.67 36.34 -27.75
N LYS A 768 34.25 37.39 -27.16
CA LYS A 768 35.22 38.27 -27.85
C LYS A 768 36.62 37.62 -27.85
N PRO A 769 37.34 37.60 -29.00
CA PRO A 769 38.67 37.00 -29.09
C PRO A 769 39.65 37.68 -28.12
N ASP A 770 40.48 36.88 -27.45
CA ASP A 770 41.52 37.34 -26.53
C ASP A 770 42.60 38.13 -27.31
N PRO A 771 42.64 39.47 -27.21
CA PRO A 771 43.63 40.25 -27.93
C PRO A 771 45.04 39.98 -27.41
N VAL A 772 45.17 39.63 -26.12
CA VAL A 772 46.44 39.43 -25.42
C VAL A 772 46.98 38.03 -25.66
N GLY A 773 46.14 37.00 -25.58
CA GLY A 773 46.47 35.63 -25.98
C GLY A 773 46.80 35.51 -27.47
N TRP A 774 46.10 36.25 -28.34
CA TRP A 774 46.44 36.34 -29.76
C TRP A 774 47.82 36.99 -29.97
N LEU A 775 48.09 38.11 -29.29
CA LEU A 775 49.41 38.75 -29.32
C LEU A 775 50.52 37.85 -28.76
N GLN A 776 50.28 37.13 -27.66
CA GLN A 776 51.25 36.19 -27.08
C GLN A 776 51.49 34.97 -27.98
N SER A 777 50.48 34.52 -28.72
CA SER A 777 50.61 33.43 -29.72
C SER A 777 51.35 33.83 -31.00
N LEU A 778 51.58 35.12 -31.22
CA LEU A 778 52.40 35.63 -32.32
C LEU A 778 53.90 35.71 -31.96
N PHE A 779 54.24 35.64 -30.66
CA PHE A 779 55.61 35.78 -30.15
C PHE A 779 56.13 34.54 -29.40
N ASN A 780 55.33 33.47 -29.31
CA ASN A 780 55.71 32.11 -28.90
C ASN A 780 55.51 31.17 -30.08
#